data_AF-A0A1T3NJT1-F1
#
_entry.id   AF-A0A1T3NJT1-F1
#
_cell.length_a   1.000
_cell.length_b   1.000
_cell.length_c   1.000
_cell.angle_alpha   90.00
_cell.angle_beta   90.00
_cell.angle_gamma   90.00
#
_symmetry.space_group_name_H-M   'P 1'
#
loop_
_entity.id
_entity.type
_entity.pdbx_description
1 polymer ?
#
loop_
_entity_poly.entity_id
_entity_poly.type
_entity_poly.pdbx_seq_one_letter_code
_entity_poly.pdbx_strand_id
1 'polypeptide(L)'
;MGLAVDGLLPSTCDWGAGSLAGLARINDYLAGTWAPPAGRDGPEGVGDGDWSLLIGRIGGVALRAAAPSTRPEHRERLLALLDVWAGTVFVDPDARLRTGTVLNHTGAQRAIRDEHGATIMLFPLLEDIFVLEYRKGDAEAPRLGPVSDVIEPPRTHWGSARQIRELVELIRTRGPMPWDPEAVALLADATGMSRAAAALLLAVDPGNRTPRGPLPDREGQRVLGLGITEIRSGHDELSRLTDRLDVFADALPPDPADLWTAAGPRHVATRLADAWRARRGHHAPVPETSRALIASLEPREPAAELCGILAHPAGEPLITEDLDTRLHDYRGSIAPTAGTADRQTPRRMESLLHDVATLVPTVYAELPAGDPLRAGLPELIESLRARLAYPGLLLHAARAFPDVTEDDQRRRFGPAPYIGPEPLSVPAFDDGLTVALAAAIPSYGPPKPCPHLYFRPALLDVDAEQTKRLTDDRDYYGEWDRHAMDVIAHVRRIRGDYFTRVVERVRSGVLPVGAYESNPAASAPELVDEVAESLTVPPDAATLYLQLLALEAPTDRSVRTWNGWSPTRHRKAAAALLDAGLVVADKRPRAGRGVFLPGPWAIAKKPFHPMEVWKAEFLGIPFMPNRLRIHRHPTLDRTHPELFAAAWALVARGKSPRN
;
A
#
# COMPACT_ATOMS: atom_id res chain seq x y z
N MET A 1 -4.88 -9.45 28.32
CA MET A 1 -4.09 -8.26 27.89
C MET A 1 -4.02 -8.15 26.36
N GLY A 2 -3.92 -9.25 25.61
CA GLY A 2 -3.74 -9.25 24.14
C GLY A 2 -4.65 -8.29 23.39
N LEU A 3 -5.97 -8.37 23.57
CA LEU A 3 -6.94 -7.46 22.92
C LEU A 3 -6.75 -5.97 23.25
N ALA A 4 -6.11 -5.63 24.36
CA ALA A 4 -5.89 -4.24 24.76
C ALA A 4 -4.63 -3.63 24.11
N VAL A 5 -3.64 -4.47 23.77
CA VAL A 5 -2.40 -4.06 23.06
C VAL A 5 -2.42 -4.42 21.58
N ASP A 6 -3.51 -5.01 21.10
CA ASP A 6 -3.69 -5.50 19.73
C ASP A 6 -3.49 -4.40 18.70
N GLY A 7 -2.71 -4.67 17.65
CA GLY A 7 -2.33 -3.69 16.65
C GLY A 7 -1.13 -2.80 17.02
N LEU A 8 -0.76 -2.67 18.31
CA LEU A 8 0.50 -2.03 18.70
C LEU A 8 1.68 -3.01 18.66
N LEU A 9 1.43 -4.27 19.01
CA LEU A 9 2.41 -5.35 18.95
C LEU A 9 2.14 -6.26 17.73
N PRO A 10 3.19 -6.87 17.14
CA PRO A 10 3.14 -7.55 15.85
C PRO A 10 2.40 -8.91 15.81
N SER A 11 1.79 -9.41 16.88
CA SER A 11 1.15 -10.73 16.93
C SER A 11 -0.17 -10.76 17.72
N THR A 12 -0.96 -11.82 17.54
CA THR A 12 -2.03 -12.25 18.48
C THR A 12 -1.37 -12.74 19.76
N CYS A 13 -0.74 -11.83 20.49
CA CYS A 13 0.11 -12.15 21.61
C CYS A 13 -0.64 -13.07 22.60
N ASP A 14 -0.01 -14.17 23.00
CA ASP A 14 -0.55 -15.12 24.00
C ASP A 14 -0.41 -14.54 25.42
N TRP A 15 -0.99 -13.36 25.65
CA TRP A 15 -1.12 -12.77 26.97
C TRP A 15 -2.21 -13.50 27.75
N GLY A 16 -1.82 -14.65 28.30
CA GLY A 16 -2.65 -15.45 29.18
C GLY A 16 -2.86 -14.83 30.57
N ALA A 17 -3.57 -15.58 31.43
CA ALA A 17 -3.65 -15.25 32.84
C ALA A 17 -2.24 -15.29 33.47
N GLY A 18 -1.89 -14.26 34.25
CA GLY A 18 -0.60 -14.19 34.95
C GLY A 18 0.53 -13.46 34.21
N SER A 19 0.35 -13.01 32.96
CA SER A 19 1.40 -12.30 32.21
C SER A 19 2.01 -11.09 32.94
N LEU A 20 1.18 -10.30 33.65
CA LEU A 20 1.66 -9.16 34.45
C LEU A 20 2.51 -9.60 35.64
N ALA A 21 2.14 -10.70 36.31
CA ALA A 21 2.94 -11.28 37.37
C ALA A 21 4.25 -11.87 36.82
N GLY A 22 4.22 -12.42 35.61
CA GLY A 22 5.40 -12.85 34.87
C GLY A 22 6.37 -11.69 34.58
N LEU A 23 5.85 -10.53 34.12
CA LEU A 23 6.67 -9.33 33.92
C LEU A 23 7.32 -8.83 35.21
N ALA A 24 6.56 -8.78 36.31
CA ALA A 24 7.09 -8.44 37.62
C ALA A 24 8.21 -9.42 38.06
N ARG A 25 8.04 -10.72 37.80
CA ARG A 25 9.04 -11.74 38.10
C ARG A 25 10.29 -11.62 37.23
N ILE A 26 10.13 -11.29 35.95
CA ILE A 26 11.25 -10.97 35.06
C ILE A 26 12.02 -9.78 35.63
N ASN A 27 11.33 -8.71 36.00
CA ASN A 27 11.96 -7.58 36.66
C ASN A 27 12.73 -8.00 37.92
N ASP A 28 12.13 -8.75 38.83
CA ASP A 28 12.79 -9.16 40.08
C ASP A 28 14.02 -10.04 39.81
N TYR A 29 13.99 -10.85 38.75
CA TYR A 29 15.17 -11.58 38.29
C TYR A 29 16.26 -10.63 37.77
N LEU A 30 15.93 -9.69 36.89
CA LEU A 30 16.90 -8.74 36.33
C LEU A 30 17.51 -7.84 37.42
N ALA A 31 16.69 -7.37 38.36
CA ALA A 31 17.11 -6.57 39.50
C ALA A 31 17.91 -7.37 40.55
N GLY A 32 17.86 -8.70 40.50
CA GLY A 32 18.53 -9.57 41.46
C GLY A 32 17.80 -9.71 42.80
N THR A 33 16.54 -9.30 42.89
CA THR A 33 15.70 -9.42 44.09
C THR A 33 14.98 -10.76 44.18
N TRP A 34 15.02 -11.58 43.11
CA TRP A 34 14.49 -12.94 43.08
C TRP A 34 15.46 -13.94 42.43
N ALA A 35 15.44 -15.18 42.91
CA ALA A 35 16.20 -16.30 42.35
C ALA A 35 15.24 -17.43 41.96
N PRO A 36 15.53 -18.15 40.86
CA PRO A 36 14.68 -19.25 40.43
C PRO A 36 14.71 -20.41 41.42
N PRO A 37 13.58 -21.13 41.60
CA PRO A 37 13.53 -22.31 42.44
C PRO A 37 14.38 -23.44 41.86
N ALA A 38 14.73 -24.42 42.70
CA ALA A 38 15.52 -25.59 42.26
C ALA A 38 14.91 -26.27 41.02
N GLY A 39 15.75 -26.53 40.01
CA GLY A 39 15.34 -27.13 38.74
C GLY A 39 14.82 -26.13 37.68
N ARG A 40 14.93 -24.82 37.93
CA ARG A 40 14.67 -23.78 36.93
C ARG A 40 15.86 -22.81 36.86
N ASP A 41 16.15 -22.33 35.66
CA ASP A 41 17.29 -21.44 35.42
C ASP A 41 16.89 -19.96 35.30
N GLY A 42 15.58 -19.66 35.29
CA GLY A 42 15.08 -18.31 35.06
C GLY A 42 13.57 -18.14 35.28
N PRO A 43 13.06 -16.92 35.04
CA PRO A 43 11.62 -16.64 35.07
C PRO A 43 10.88 -17.38 33.93
N GLU A 44 9.57 -17.53 34.08
CA GLU A 44 8.71 -18.05 33.02
C GLU A 44 8.59 -17.02 31.88
N GLY A 45 8.46 -17.52 30.64
CA GLY A 45 8.22 -16.66 29.48
C GLY A 45 6.86 -15.96 29.59
N VAL A 46 6.80 -14.71 29.12
CA VAL A 46 5.55 -13.93 29.08
C VAL A 46 5.12 -13.78 27.62
N GLY A 47 4.04 -14.49 27.26
CA GLY A 47 3.60 -14.60 25.87
C GLY A 47 4.75 -15.04 24.97
N ASP A 48 4.80 -14.46 23.77
CA ASP A 48 5.85 -14.70 22.79
C ASP A 48 7.01 -13.69 22.92
N GLY A 49 7.17 -12.99 24.06
CA GLY A 49 8.30 -12.07 24.27
C GLY A 49 8.21 -10.70 23.57
N ASP A 50 7.18 -10.47 22.75
CA ASP A 50 6.94 -9.21 22.02
C ASP A 50 6.81 -7.97 22.92
N TRP A 51 6.48 -8.16 24.21
CA TRP A 51 6.45 -7.06 25.20
C TRP A 51 7.78 -6.32 25.31
N SER A 52 8.90 -6.95 24.97
CA SER A 52 10.23 -6.33 24.95
C SER A 52 10.32 -5.15 23.97
N LEU A 53 9.47 -5.11 22.94
CA LEU A 53 9.37 -3.98 22.00
C LEU A 53 8.86 -2.68 22.66
N LEU A 54 8.19 -2.79 23.82
CA LEU A 54 7.71 -1.66 24.60
C LEU A 54 8.82 -0.96 25.40
N ILE A 55 10.01 -1.58 25.55
CA ILE A 55 11.16 -0.95 26.21
C ILE A 55 11.56 0.28 25.39
N GLY A 56 11.59 1.44 26.05
CA GLY A 56 11.80 2.74 25.39
C GLY A 56 10.59 3.25 24.59
N ARG A 57 9.47 2.52 24.49
CA ARG A 57 8.31 2.88 23.66
C ARG A 57 6.95 2.77 24.36
N ILE A 58 6.97 2.73 25.69
CA ILE A 58 5.77 2.55 26.52
C ILE A 58 4.74 3.69 26.35
N GLY A 59 5.15 4.84 25.80
CA GLY A 59 4.29 5.96 25.43
C GLY A 59 3.08 5.58 24.58
N GLY A 60 3.21 4.62 23.67
CA GLY A 60 2.05 4.15 22.87
C GLY A 60 0.97 3.45 23.71
N VAL A 61 1.37 2.60 24.66
CA VAL A 61 0.44 1.94 25.60
C VAL A 61 -0.23 2.96 26.50
N ALA A 62 0.55 3.93 26.99
CA ALA A 62 0.08 5.02 27.81
C ALA A 62 -0.95 5.91 27.09
N LEU A 63 -0.66 6.33 25.85
CA LEU A 63 -1.59 7.13 25.06
C LEU A 63 -2.86 6.35 24.71
N ARG A 64 -2.75 5.04 24.40
CA ARG A 64 -3.93 4.19 24.18
C ARG A 64 -4.81 4.05 25.41
N ALA A 65 -4.23 3.99 26.62
CA ALA A 65 -4.99 3.98 27.86
C ALA A 65 -5.79 5.28 28.03
N ALA A 66 -5.19 6.42 27.67
CA ALA A 66 -5.84 7.73 27.72
C ALA A 66 -6.87 7.94 26.59
N ALA A 67 -6.76 7.24 25.47
CA ALA A 67 -7.60 7.46 24.29
C ALA A 67 -9.11 7.24 24.59
N PRO A 68 -9.99 8.11 24.04
CA PRO A 68 -11.43 8.06 24.33
C PRO A 68 -12.16 6.90 23.65
N SER A 69 -11.63 6.36 22.56
CA SER A 69 -12.18 5.17 21.86
C SER A 69 -11.82 3.85 22.56
N THR A 70 -10.90 3.86 23.54
CA THR A 70 -10.51 2.64 24.27
C THR A 70 -11.64 2.17 25.17
N ARG A 71 -12.03 0.90 25.04
CA ARG A 71 -13.07 0.29 25.89
C ARG A 71 -12.66 0.32 27.37
N PRO A 72 -13.59 0.53 28.32
CA PRO A 72 -13.27 0.53 29.76
C PRO A 72 -12.50 -0.71 30.23
N GLU A 73 -12.91 -1.90 29.80
CA GLU A 73 -12.22 -3.16 30.15
C GLU A 73 -10.78 -3.24 29.60
N HIS A 74 -10.54 -2.67 28.41
CA HIS A 74 -9.20 -2.62 27.82
C HIS A 74 -8.35 -1.56 28.51
N ARG A 75 -8.93 -0.41 28.84
CA ARG A 75 -8.28 0.67 29.60
C ARG A 75 -7.77 0.16 30.94
N GLU A 76 -8.59 -0.53 31.73
CA GLU A 76 -8.15 -1.08 33.02
C GLU A 76 -6.98 -2.06 32.88
N ARG A 77 -6.97 -2.87 31.83
CA ARG A 77 -5.84 -3.77 31.53
C ARG A 77 -4.57 -2.99 31.19
N LEU A 78 -4.68 -1.93 30.38
CA LEU A 78 -3.54 -1.07 30.04
C LEU A 78 -3.00 -0.33 31.27
N LEU A 79 -3.88 0.20 32.13
CA LEU A 79 -3.49 0.84 33.39
C LEU A 79 -2.77 -0.14 34.32
N ALA A 80 -3.25 -1.38 34.44
CA ALA A 80 -2.58 -2.42 35.23
C ALA A 80 -1.20 -2.78 34.66
N LEU A 81 -1.04 -2.80 33.33
CA LEU A 81 0.27 -2.99 32.69
C LEU A 81 1.21 -1.82 33.02
N LEU A 82 0.73 -0.57 32.91
CA LEU A 82 1.50 0.64 33.20
C LEU A 82 1.93 0.69 34.68
N ASP A 83 1.05 0.31 35.61
CA ASP A 83 1.37 0.21 37.04
C ASP A 83 2.53 -0.76 37.30
N VAL A 84 2.49 -1.96 36.70
CA VAL A 84 3.59 -2.93 36.80
C VAL A 84 4.86 -2.38 36.15
N TRP A 85 4.74 -1.83 34.94
CA TRP A 85 5.86 -1.32 34.15
C TRP A 85 6.64 -0.22 34.88
N ALA A 86 5.94 0.69 35.55
CA ALA A 86 6.54 1.78 36.33
C ALA A 86 7.36 1.30 37.54
N GLY A 87 7.26 0.03 37.93
CA GLY A 87 8.06 -0.60 38.96
C GLY A 87 9.27 -1.39 38.44
N THR A 88 9.52 -1.39 37.13
CA THR A 88 10.53 -2.25 36.52
C THR A 88 11.86 -1.55 36.22
N VAL A 89 12.92 -2.33 36.02
CA VAL A 89 14.20 -1.85 35.46
C VAL A 89 14.07 -1.24 34.06
N PHE A 90 12.95 -1.43 33.37
CA PHE A 90 12.73 -0.89 32.01
C PHE A 90 12.49 0.62 31.96
N VAL A 91 12.21 1.24 33.11
CA VAL A 91 12.03 2.70 33.24
C VAL A 91 13.20 3.38 33.95
N ASP A 92 14.23 2.61 34.31
CA ASP A 92 15.44 3.10 34.93
C ASP A 92 16.38 3.71 33.86
N PRO A 93 16.71 5.01 33.93
CA PRO A 93 17.60 5.66 32.95
C PRO A 93 19.03 5.10 32.95
N ASP A 94 19.44 4.44 34.04
CA ASP A 94 20.76 3.84 34.18
C ASP A 94 20.80 2.39 33.72
N ALA A 95 19.65 1.76 33.49
CA ALA A 95 19.58 0.43 32.91
C ALA A 95 20.15 0.44 31.47
N ARG A 96 20.94 -0.59 31.16
CA ARG A 96 21.46 -0.83 29.81
C ARG A 96 20.86 -2.12 29.30
N LEU A 97 19.97 -2.02 28.33
CA LEU A 97 19.19 -3.12 27.79
C LEU A 97 19.52 -3.30 26.30
N ARG A 98 19.59 -4.53 25.83
CA ARG A 98 19.59 -4.84 24.39
C ARG A 98 18.93 -6.18 24.11
N THR A 99 18.33 -6.32 22.95
CA THR A 99 17.81 -7.60 22.46
C THR A 99 18.72 -8.14 21.36
N GLY A 100 18.64 -9.44 21.09
CA GLY A 100 19.34 -10.05 19.97
C GLY A 100 18.97 -11.51 19.78
N THR A 101 19.58 -12.15 18.80
CA THR A 101 19.33 -13.55 18.43
C THR A 101 20.54 -14.40 18.77
N VAL A 102 20.34 -15.55 19.42
CA VAL A 102 21.38 -16.57 19.59
C VAL A 102 21.08 -17.69 18.60
N LEU A 103 22.01 -17.93 17.67
CA LEU A 103 21.86 -18.90 16.60
C LEU A 103 22.20 -20.33 17.07
N ASN A 104 21.46 -21.32 16.56
CA ASN A 104 21.67 -22.76 16.82
C ASN A 104 21.78 -23.10 18.31
N HIS A 105 20.85 -22.57 19.10
CA HIS A 105 20.85 -22.77 20.55
C HIS A 105 20.51 -24.23 20.89
N THR A 106 21.52 -24.96 21.36
CA THR A 106 21.41 -26.37 21.76
C THR A 106 21.27 -26.56 23.28
N GLY A 107 21.31 -25.46 24.05
CA GLY A 107 21.28 -25.49 25.51
C GLY A 107 19.86 -25.54 26.09
N ALA A 108 19.69 -26.22 27.22
CA ALA A 108 18.43 -26.21 27.98
C ALA A 108 18.22 -24.93 28.80
N GLN A 109 19.28 -24.13 28.98
CA GLN A 109 19.27 -22.94 29.83
C GLN A 109 18.47 -21.81 29.21
N ARG A 110 17.56 -21.21 29.99
CA ARG A 110 16.66 -20.13 29.55
C ARG A 110 17.01 -18.75 30.10
N ALA A 111 17.86 -18.67 31.12
CA ALA A 111 18.38 -17.43 31.63
C ALA A 111 19.71 -17.65 32.36
N ILE A 112 20.51 -16.59 32.44
CA ILE A 112 21.78 -16.56 33.16
C ILE A 112 21.96 -15.17 33.80
N ARG A 113 22.51 -15.11 35.01
CA ARG A 113 22.75 -13.87 35.76
C ARG A 113 24.02 -13.98 36.59
N ASP A 114 24.78 -12.89 36.63
CA ASP A 114 25.96 -12.70 37.48
C ASP A 114 25.98 -11.27 38.07
N GLU A 115 27.14 -10.81 38.51
CA GLU A 115 27.33 -9.46 39.06
C GLU A 115 27.28 -8.34 38.01
N HIS A 116 27.55 -8.65 36.73
CA HIS A 116 27.59 -7.70 35.61
C HIS A 116 26.24 -7.55 34.91
N GLY A 117 25.34 -8.53 35.05
CA GLY A 117 24.03 -8.44 34.43
C GLY A 117 23.25 -9.74 34.36
N ALA A 118 22.26 -9.77 33.48
CA ALA A 118 21.42 -10.93 33.22
C ALA A 118 21.05 -11.03 31.74
N THR A 119 20.94 -12.24 31.23
CA THR A 119 20.38 -12.54 29.91
C THR A 119 19.22 -13.50 30.08
N ILE A 120 18.06 -13.18 29.50
CA ILE A 120 16.87 -14.04 29.51
C ILE A 120 16.45 -14.37 28.10
N MET A 121 15.98 -15.59 27.89
CA MET A 121 15.30 -16.00 26.66
C MET A 121 13.88 -15.42 26.66
N LEU A 122 13.54 -14.67 25.61
CA LEU A 122 12.20 -14.12 25.40
C LEU A 122 11.28 -15.16 24.76
N PHE A 123 11.69 -15.71 23.61
CA PHE A 123 10.95 -16.76 22.91
C PHE A 123 11.88 -17.58 22.00
N PRO A 124 11.53 -18.86 21.73
CA PRO A 124 12.25 -19.69 20.77
C PRO A 124 11.87 -19.34 19.33
N LEU A 125 12.85 -19.34 18.43
CA LEU A 125 12.68 -19.19 16.99
C LEU A 125 13.24 -20.45 16.29
N LEU A 126 12.47 -21.54 16.33
CA LEU A 126 12.91 -22.85 15.83
C LEU A 126 14.19 -23.36 16.51
N GLU A 127 15.34 -23.32 15.83
CA GLU A 127 16.67 -23.71 16.35
C GLU A 127 17.43 -22.53 17.00
N ASP A 128 16.90 -21.30 16.87
CA ASP A 128 17.46 -20.08 17.42
C ASP A 128 16.64 -19.59 18.63
N ILE A 129 17.17 -18.65 19.40
CA ILE A 129 16.42 -17.99 20.48
C ILE A 129 16.56 -16.47 20.43
N PHE A 130 15.47 -15.76 20.72
CA PHE A 130 15.51 -14.32 20.92
C PHE A 130 15.74 -14.02 22.41
N VAL A 131 16.67 -13.11 22.72
CA VAL A 131 17.11 -12.83 24.09
C VAL A 131 16.99 -11.35 24.45
N LEU A 132 16.83 -11.07 25.74
CA LEU A 132 16.97 -9.75 26.34
C LEU A 132 18.16 -9.77 27.32
N GLU A 133 19.09 -8.87 27.12
CA GLU A 133 20.24 -8.65 28.00
C GLU A 133 20.07 -7.37 28.80
N TYR A 134 20.34 -7.45 30.09
CA TYR A 134 20.40 -6.35 31.04
C TYR A 134 21.81 -6.25 31.62
N ARG A 135 22.45 -5.09 31.49
CA ARG A 135 23.80 -4.82 31.99
C ARG A 135 23.76 -3.81 33.14
N LYS A 136 24.63 -4.05 34.13
CA LYS A 136 24.95 -3.10 35.20
C LYS A 136 26.24 -2.38 34.83
N GLY A 137 26.12 -1.11 34.44
CA GLY A 137 27.24 -0.33 33.90
C GLY A 137 27.66 -0.79 32.50
N ASP A 138 28.95 -0.66 32.20
CA ASP A 138 29.49 -0.91 30.86
C ASP A 138 30.00 -2.35 30.65
N ALA A 139 29.98 -3.17 31.71
CA ALA A 139 30.38 -4.57 31.64
C ALA A 139 29.38 -5.40 30.84
N GLU A 140 29.88 -6.36 30.06
CA GLU A 140 29.07 -7.31 29.30
C GLU A 140 28.28 -8.23 30.23
N ALA A 141 27.00 -8.47 29.91
CA ALA A 141 26.16 -9.42 30.63
C ALA A 141 26.60 -10.86 30.30
N PRO A 142 26.35 -11.82 31.20
CA PRO A 142 26.58 -13.23 30.91
C PRO A 142 25.64 -13.67 29.77
N ARG A 143 26.14 -14.43 28.80
CA ARG A 143 25.41 -14.77 27.57
C ARG A 143 25.01 -16.25 27.52
N LEU A 144 23.88 -16.54 26.89
CA LEU A 144 23.43 -17.90 26.57
C LEU A 144 24.15 -18.49 25.34
N GLY A 145 24.81 -17.64 24.55
CA GLY A 145 25.59 -17.98 23.37
C GLY A 145 26.05 -16.72 22.64
N PRO A 146 26.71 -16.84 21.47
CA PRO A 146 27.00 -15.70 20.60
C PRO A 146 25.70 -15.04 20.14
N VAL A 147 25.61 -13.71 20.29
CA VAL A 147 24.43 -12.92 19.93
C VAL A 147 24.67 -12.20 18.61
N SER A 148 23.79 -12.40 17.65
CA SER A 148 23.66 -11.63 16.41
C SER A 148 22.48 -10.66 16.48
N ASP A 149 22.35 -9.78 15.49
CA ASP A 149 21.19 -8.88 15.31
C ASP A 149 20.88 -8.05 16.57
N VAL A 150 21.94 -7.53 17.18
CA VAL A 150 21.85 -6.78 18.42
C VAL A 150 21.12 -5.46 18.19
N ILE A 151 20.03 -5.26 18.95
CA ILE A 151 19.20 -4.05 18.91
C ILE A 151 19.16 -3.44 20.31
N GLU A 152 19.61 -2.19 20.44
CA GLU A 152 19.39 -1.42 21.66
C GLU A 152 18.01 -0.73 21.59
N PRO A 153 17.19 -0.79 22.67
CA PRO A 153 15.94 -0.06 22.72
C PRO A 153 16.19 1.45 22.60
N PRO A 154 15.26 2.19 21.95
CA PRO A 154 15.41 3.62 21.80
C PRO A 154 15.35 4.32 23.16
N ARG A 155 16.08 5.43 23.28
CA ARG A 155 15.94 6.34 24.41
C ARG A 155 14.97 7.44 24.04
N THR A 156 13.83 7.46 24.72
CA THR A 156 12.75 8.43 24.50
C THR A 156 12.67 9.43 25.63
N HIS A 157 12.01 10.55 25.38
CA HIS A 157 11.84 11.64 26.35
C HIS A 157 10.65 11.41 27.28
N TRP A 158 9.84 10.38 27.00
CA TRP A 158 8.66 10.00 27.79
C TRP A 158 8.72 8.54 28.23
N GLY A 159 8.26 8.25 29.45
CA GLY A 159 8.15 6.87 29.97
C GLY A 159 8.85 6.64 31.29
N SER A 160 9.26 7.69 32.00
CA SER A 160 9.78 7.55 33.37
C SER A 160 8.70 7.01 34.33
N ALA A 161 9.13 6.35 35.41
CA ALA A 161 8.24 5.86 36.46
C ALA A 161 7.29 6.95 37.00
N ARG A 162 7.80 8.18 37.14
CA ARG A 162 7.01 9.34 37.58
C ARG A 162 5.90 9.67 36.58
N GLN A 163 6.25 9.86 35.30
CA GLN A 163 5.28 10.20 34.24
C GLN A 163 4.21 9.13 34.09
N ILE A 164 4.58 7.85 34.16
CA ILE A 164 3.62 6.75 34.04
C ILE A 164 2.63 6.76 35.20
N ARG A 165 3.10 6.86 36.45
CA ARG A 165 2.22 6.87 37.62
C ARG A 165 1.28 8.08 37.64
N GLU A 166 1.80 9.25 37.30
CA GLU A 166 1.03 10.48 37.19
C GLU A 166 -0.06 10.36 36.12
N LEU A 167 0.27 9.83 34.93
CA LEU A 167 -0.72 9.58 33.89
C LEU A 167 -1.80 8.58 34.34
N VAL A 168 -1.42 7.47 34.99
CA VAL A 168 -2.37 6.48 35.50
C VAL A 168 -3.34 7.11 36.49
N GLU A 169 -2.84 7.93 37.42
CA GLU A 169 -3.67 8.65 38.37
C GLU A 169 -4.63 9.63 37.67
N LEU A 170 -4.15 10.39 36.69
CA LEU A 170 -4.97 11.31 35.90
C LEU A 170 -6.08 10.58 35.14
N ILE A 171 -5.80 9.44 34.50
CA ILE A 171 -6.80 8.65 33.79
C ILE A 171 -7.85 8.10 34.77
N ARG A 172 -7.43 7.61 35.94
CA ARG A 172 -8.36 7.08 36.96
C ARG A 172 -9.26 8.17 37.55
N THR A 173 -8.75 9.38 37.70
CA THR A 173 -9.48 10.50 38.33
C THR A 173 -10.32 11.30 37.34
N ARG A 174 -9.83 11.52 36.11
CA ARG A 174 -10.46 12.38 35.09
C ARG A 174 -11.11 11.61 33.94
N GLY A 175 -10.87 10.31 33.83
CA GLY A 175 -11.31 9.50 32.69
C GLY A 175 -10.43 9.70 31.45
N PRO A 176 -10.89 9.30 30.25
CA PRO A 176 -10.13 9.46 29.02
C PRO A 176 -9.87 10.93 28.68
N MET A 177 -8.85 11.17 27.85
CA MET A 177 -8.56 12.49 27.29
C MET A 177 -9.70 12.98 26.37
N PRO A 178 -9.90 14.30 26.20
CA PRO A 178 -10.91 14.82 25.28
C PRO A 178 -10.61 14.45 23.82
N TRP A 179 -11.66 14.24 23.03
CA TRP A 179 -11.56 14.06 21.58
C TRP A 179 -11.68 15.41 20.87
N ASP A 180 -10.76 15.70 19.94
CA ASP A 180 -10.76 16.94 19.18
C ASP A 180 -10.68 16.66 17.66
N PRO A 181 -11.77 16.88 16.89
CA PRO A 181 -11.75 16.75 15.44
C PRO A 181 -10.76 17.68 14.74
N GLU A 182 -10.41 18.84 15.32
CA GLU A 182 -9.40 19.74 14.74
C GLU A 182 -7.99 19.17 14.85
N ALA A 183 -7.70 18.38 15.89
CA ALA A 183 -6.44 17.65 16.01
C ALA A 183 -6.30 16.57 14.91
N VAL A 184 -7.41 15.93 14.53
CA VAL A 184 -7.45 14.98 13.39
C VAL A 184 -7.15 15.70 12.08
N ALA A 185 -7.77 16.86 11.83
CA ALA A 185 -7.51 17.65 10.64
C ALA A 185 -6.04 18.11 10.57
N LEU A 186 -5.50 18.62 11.69
CA LEU A 186 -4.10 19.01 11.79
C LEU A 186 -3.15 17.85 11.47
N LEU A 187 -3.41 16.66 12.03
CA LEU A 187 -2.59 15.48 11.78
C LEU A 187 -2.68 15.03 10.31
N ALA A 188 -3.88 15.03 9.72
CA ALA A 188 -4.09 14.67 8.31
C ALA A 188 -3.36 15.64 7.38
N ASP A 189 -3.52 16.96 7.59
CA ASP A 189 -2.85 18.00 6.79
C ASP A 189 -1.33 17.92 6.94
N ALA A 190 -0.85 17.61 8.15
CA ALA A 190 0.58 17.59 8.43
C ALA A 190 1.29 16.37 7.82
N THR A 191 0.60 15.25 7.66
CA THR A 191 1.18 13.96 7.25
C THR A 191 0.77 13.50 5.86
N GLY A 192 -0.29 14.07 5.30
CA GLY A 192 -0.89 13.65 4.03
C GLY A 192 -1.77 12.39 4.14
N MET A 193 -1.99 11.83 5.34
CA MET A 193 -2.82 10.63 5.53
C MET A 193 -4.32 10.94 5.47
N SER A 194 -5.17 9.92 5.35
CA SER A 194 -6.62 10.14 5.27
C SER A 194 -7.15 10.65 6.60
N ARG A 195 -8.31 11.32 6.59
CA ARG A 195 -9.02 11.68 7.82
C ARG A 195 -9.24 10.47 8.73
N ALA A 196 -9.56 9.31 8.14
CA ALA A 196 -9.78 8.07 8.87
C ALA A 196 -8.49 7.54 9.50
N ALA A 197 -7.39 7.49 8.75
CA ALA A 197 -6.08 7.09 9.27
C ALA A 197 -5.57 8.06 10.35
N ALA A 198 -5.76 9.38 10.18
CA ALA A 198 -5.36 10.37 11.18
C ALA A 198 -6.14 10.22 12.49
N ALA A 199 -7.46 10.00 12.40
CA ALA A 199 -8.28 9.72 13.58
C ALA A 199 -7.86 8.43 14.28
N LEU A 200 -7.61 7.35 13.52
CA LEU A 200 -7.16 6.07 14.06
C LEU A 200 -5.76 6.15 14.69
N LEU A 201 -4.84 6.89 14.07
CA LEU A 201 -3.50 7.13 14.60
C LEU A 201 -3.56 7.96 15.89
N LEU A 202 -4.32 9.05 15.92
CA LEU A 202 -4.52 9.87 17.13
C LEU A 202 -5.17 9.07 18.27
N ALA A 203 -6.03 8.11 17.93
CA ALA A 203 -6.67 7.19 18.87
C ALA A 203 -5.79 6.00 19.27
N VAL A 204 -4.59 5.87 18.72
CA VAL A 204 -3.65 4.76 18.95
C VAL A 204 -4.30 3.40 18.60
N ASP A 205 -5.01 3.38 17.49
CA ASP A 205 -5.66 2.21 16.92
C ASP A 205 -5.26 2.02 15.45
N PRO A 206 -4.00 1.66 15.15
CA PRO A 206 -3.52 1.49 13.77
C PRO A 206 -4.06 0.22 13.08
N GLY A 207 -5.07 -0.44 13.65
CA GLY A 207 -5.59 -1.73 13.21
C GLY A 207 -4.59 -2.87 13.37
N ASN A 208 -4.96 -4.07 12.92
CA ASN A 208 -4.06 -5.23 12.94
C ASN A 208 -3.30 -5.36 11.63
N ARG A 209 -2.17 -6.06 11.70
CA ARG A 209 -1.42 -6.52 10.51
C ARG A 209 -2.19 -7.58 9.70
N THR A 210 -3.35 -8.03 10.18
CA THR A 210 -4.24 -8.96 9.48
C THR A 210 -5.59 -8.29 9.14
N PRO A 211 -6.18 -8.54 7.96
CA PRO A 211 -7.39 -7.85 7.47
C PRO A 211 -8.68 -8.06 8.29
N ARG A 212 -8.62 -8.78 9.42
CA ARG A 212 -9.78 -9.17 10.25
C ARG A 212 -9.57 -8.90 11.74
N GLY A 213 -8.76 -7.89 12.07
CA GLY A 213 -8.63 -7.42 13.45
C GLY A 213 -9.96 -6.91 14.03
N PRO A 214 -10.08 -6.86 15.37
CA PRO A 214 -11.24 -6.29 16.03
C PRO A 214 -11.38 -4.82 15.64
N LEU A 215 -12.61 -4.41 15.31
CA LEU A 215 -12.93 -3.01 15.00
C LEU A 215 -13.41 -2.29 16.27
N PRO A 216 -13.27 -0.96 16.34
CA PRO A 216 -13.97 -0.14 17.31
C PRO A 216 -15.46 -0.50 17.35
N ASP A 217 -16.02 -0.60 18.55
CA ASP A 217 -17.46 -0.80 18.71
C ASP A 217 -18.24 0.45 18.27
N ARG A 218 -19.57 0.41 18.40
CA ARG A 218 -20.43 1.54 18.02
C ARG A 218 -20.13 2.81 18.80
N GLU A 219 -19.68 2.69 20.05
CA GLU A 219 -19.33 3.86 20.84
C GLU A 219 -18.01 4.47 20.37
N GLY A 220 -16.99 3.64 20.13
CA GLY A 220 -15.72 4.06 19.53
C GLY A 220 -15.93 4.71 18.14
N GLN A 221 -16.76 4.12 17.29
CA GLN A 221 -17.15 4.68 15.98
C GLN A 221 -17.77 6.09 16.13
N ARG A 222 -18.68 6.26 17.09
CA ARG A 222 -19.34 7.54 17.37
C ARG A 222 -18.35 8.58 17.89
N VAL A 223 -17.43 8.20 18.77
CA VAL A 223 -16.38 9.08 19.31
C VAL A 223 -15.46 9.57 18.18
N LEU A 224 -14.99 8.66 17.32
CA LEU A 224 -14.07 9.00 16.23
C LEU A 224 -14.78 9.74 15.07
N GLY A 225 -16.11 9.68 14.99
CA GLY A 225 -16.85 10.23 13.86
C GLY A 225 -16.52 9.50 12.55
N LEU A 226 -16.36 8.17 12.62
CA LEU A 226 -16.01 7.30 11.49
C LEU A 226 -17.04 6.17 11.32
N GLY A 227 -17.45 5.94 10.07
CA GLY A 227 -18.18 4.74 9.68
C GLY A 227 -17.28 3.51 9.54
N ILE A 228 -17.88 2.32 9.51
CA ILE A 228 -17.13 1.05 9.42
C ILE A 228 -16.25 0.94 8.16
N THR A 229 -16.68 1.53 7.04
CA THR A 229 -15.91 1.55 5.79
C THR A 229 -14.70 2.48 5.89
N GLU A 230 -14.86 3.63 6.54
CA GLU A 230 -13.76 4.58 6.78
C GLU A 230 -12.73 3.97 7.73
N ILE A 231 -13.16 3.30 8.80
CA ILE A 231 -12.25 2.59 9.72
C ILE A 231 -11.45 1.52 8.98
N ARG A 232 -12.09 0.69 8.15
CA ARG A 232 -11.37 -0.33 7.37
C ARG A 232 -10.34 0.30 6.45
N SER A 233 -10.72 1.35 5.72
CA SER A 233 -9.80 2.08 4.85
C SER A 233 -8.63 2.68 5.62
N GLY A 234 -8.86 3.25 6.80
CA GLY A 234 -7.80 3.80 7.64
C GLY A 234 -6.90 2.74 8.24
N HIS A 235 -7.44 1.59 8.67
CA HIS A 235 -6.63 0.44 9.08
C HIS A 235 -5.79 -0.11 7.94
N ASP A 236 -6.34 -0.22 6.72
CA ASP A 236 -5.61 -0.67 5.54
C ASP A 236 -4.43 0.28 5.24
N GLU A 237 -4.65 1.59 5.33
CA GLU A 237 -3.60 2.62 5.23
C GLU A 237 -2.51 2.49 6.32
N LEU A 238 -2.89 2.20 7.57
CA LEU A 238 -1.94 2.05 8.68
C LEU A 238 -1.35 0.63 8.79
N SER A 239 -1.88 -0.35 8.04
CA SER A 239 -1.54 -1.78 8.16
C SER A 239 -0.06 -2.06 7.91
N ARG A 240 0.55 -1.27 7.03
CA ARG A 240 1.93 -1.41 6.55
C ARG A 240 2.95 -0.64 7.39
N LEU A 241 2.51 0.06 8.44
CA LEU A 241 3.42 0.62 9.43
C LEU A 241 4.16 -0.50 10.18
N THR A 242 5.45 -0.63 9.91
CA THR A 242 6.34 -1.60 10.56
C THR A 242 6.87 -1.08 11.90
N ASP A 243 7.02 0.24 12.01
CA ASP A 243 7.59 1.03 13.12
C ASP A 243 6.53 1.74 13.97
N ARG A 244 5.35 1.12 14.13
CA ARG A 244 4.18 1.72 14.82
C ARG A 244 4.52 2.29 16.19
N LEU A 245 5.20 1.51 17.01
CA LEU A 245 5.56 1.94 18.37
C LEU A 245 6.48 3.16 18.36
N ASP A 246 7.36 3.27 17.36
CA ASP A 246 8.28 4.41 17.21
C ASP A 246 7.54 5.71 16.89
N VAL A 247 6.42 5.64 16.17
CA VAL A 247 5.54 6.80 15.92
C VAL A 247 4.89 7.32 17.21
N PHE A 248 4.55 6.40 18.13
CA PHE A 248 3.89 6.76 19.39
C PHE A 248 4.84 7.04 20.56
N ALA A 249 6.12 6.68 20.44
CA ALA A 249 7.03 6.57 21.57
C ALA A 249 7.16 7.89 22.36
N ASP A 250 7.16 9.02 21.66
CA ASP A 250 7.20 10.37 22.20
C ASP A 250 5.95 11.20 21.84
N ALA A 251 4.78 10.57 21.65
CA ALA A 251 3.55 11.30 21.33
C ALA A 251 2.97 12.09 22.51
N LEU A 252 3.21 11.62 23.75
CA LEU A 252 2.67 12.23 24.97
C LEU A 252 3.45 13.47 25.40
N PRO A 253 2.79 14.50 25.97
CA PRO A 253 3.45 15.68 26.50
C PRO A 253 4.41 15.33 27.66
N PRO A 254 5.51 16.09 27.86
CA PRO A 254 6.43 15.87 28.98
C PRO A 254 5.75 15.89 30.36
N ASP A 255 4.78 16.79 30.54
CA ASP A 255 3.85 16.81 31.65
C ASP A 255 2.55 16.07 31.24
N PRO A 256 2.23 14.91 31.85
CA PRO A 256 1.01 14.17 31.54
C PRO A 256 -0.29 14.98 31.74
N ALA A 257 -0.32 15.97 32.62
CA ALA A 257 -1.52 16.77 32.88
C ALA A 257 -1.95 17.63 31.67
N ASP A 258 -1.01 17.99 30.80
CA ASP A 258 -1.26 18.80 29.59
C ASP A 258 -2.24 18.11 28.63
N LEU A 259 -2.36 16.79 28.70
CA LEU A 259 -3.26 16.00 27.86
C LEU A 259 -4.74 16.37 28.04
N TRP A 260 -5.14 16.84 29.23
CA TRP A 260 -6.51 17.26 29.53
C TRP A 260 -6.76 18.76 29.32
N THR A 261 -5.77 19.51 28.81
CA THR A 261 -5.97 20.91 28.43
C THR A 261 -6.73 21.02 27.10
N ALA A 262 -7.29 22.19 26.80
CA ALA A 262 -7.95 22.43 25.50
C ALA A 262 -7.00 22.24 24.30
N ALA A 263 -5.69 22.41 24.49
CA ALA A 263 -4.67 22.24 23.44
C ALA A 263 -4.05 20.82 23.42
N GLY A 264 -4.28 20.00 24.45
CA GLY A 264 -3.63 18.70 24.65
C GLY A 264 -3.70 17.78 23.42
N PRO A 265 -4.89 17.46 22.90
CA PRO A 265 -5.03 16.62 21.70
C PRO A 265 -4.28 17.17 20.47
N ARG A 266 -4.22 18.50 20.30
CA ARG A 266 -3.50 19.14 19.19
C ARG A 266 -1.99 19.02 19.34
N HIS A 267 -1.46 19.15 20.56
CA HIS A 267 -0.04 18.92 20.82
C HIS A 267 0.36 17.46 20.54
N VAL A 268 -0.49 16.49 20.91
CA VAL A 268 -0.28 15.08 20.56
C VAL A 268 -0.29 14.89 19.04
N ALA A 269 -1.27 15.48 18.34
CA ALA A 269 -1.32 15.44 16.88
C ALA A 269 -0.06 16.03 16.22
N THR A 270 0.45 17.17 16.71
CA THR A 270 1.71 17.74 16.21
C THR A 270 2.90 16.82 16.43
N ARG A 271 3.03 16.23 17.63
CA ARG A 271 4.12 15.28 17.94
C ARG A 271 4.05 14.00 17.09
N LEU A 272 2.85 13.46 16.88
CA LEU A 272 2.63 12.34 15.97
C LEU A 272 3.01 12.72 14.54
N ALA A 273 2.65 13.92 14.09
CA ALA A 273 3.01 14.41 12.76
C ALA A 273 4.52 14.58 12.60
N ASP A 274 5.23 15.09 13.61
CA ASP A 274 6.69 15.23 13.60
C ASP A 274 7.36 13.86 13.58
N ALA A 275 6.89 12.91 14.40
CA ALA A 275 7.38 11.54 14.43
C ALA A 275 7.13 10.82 13.10
N TRP A 276 5.98 11.07 12.46
CA TRP A 276 5.66 10.57 11.12
C TRP A 276 6.60 11.15 10.07
N ARG A 277 6.74 12.48 10.02
CA ARG A 277 7.58 13.19 9.04
C ARG A 277 9.05 12.83 9.16
N ALA A 278 9.57 12.64 10.37
CA ALA A 278 10.94 12.21 10.58
C ALA A 278 11.23 10.83 9.95
N ARG A 279 10.20 9.98 9.80
CA ARG A 279 10.32 8.60 9.30
C ARG A 279 9.89 8.44 7.84
N ARG A 280 8.97 9.29 7.37
CA ARG A 280 8.30 9.16 6.07
C ARG A 280 8.46 10.39 5.17
N GLY A 281 9.00 11.49 5.68
CA GLY A 281 9.10 12.77 4.99
C GLY A 281 7.81 13.59 5.07
N HIS A 282 7.79 14.74 4.39
CA HIS A 282 6.61 15.59 4.28
C HIS A 282 5.86 15.27 2.98
N HIS A 283 4.58 14.92 3.08
CA HIS A 283 3.73 14.68 1.92
C HIS A 283 2.73 15.82 1.74
N ALA A 284 2.56 16.29 0.51
CA ALA A 284 1.52 17.24 0.19
C ALA A 284 0.13 16.61 0.48
N PRO A 285 -0.82 17.36 1.06
CA PRO A 285 -2.15 16.85 1.32
C PRO A 285 -2.82 16.48 0.00
N VAL A 286 -3.28 15.24 -0.10
CA VAL A 286 -4.03 14.73 -1.25
C VAL A 286 -5.52 15.03 -1.04
N PRO A 287 -6.20 15.70 -1.98
CA PRO A 287 -7.64 15.97 -1.86
C PRO A 287 -8.45 14.69 -1.66
N GLU A 288 -9.44 14.70 -0.77
CA GLU A 288 -10.27 13.52 -0.46
C GLU A 288 -10.99 12.97 -1.69
N THR A 289 -11.39 13.83 -2.62
CA THR A 289 -11.98 13.40 -3.90
C THR A 289 -11.01 12.58 -4.76
N SER A 290 -9.72 12.90 -4.70
CA SER A 290 -8.66 12.21 -5.44
C SER A 290 -8.34 10.88 -4.78
N ARG A 291 -8.32 10.82 -3.44
CA ARG A 291 -8.23 9.56 -2.68
C ARG A 291 -9.41 8.63 -2.98
N ALA A 292 -10.62 9.17 -3.00
CA ALA A 292 -11.83 8.41 -3.31
C ALA A 292 -11.81 7.86 -4.74
N LEU A 293 -11.25 8.61 -5.70
CA LEU A 293 -11.02 8.12 -7.06
C LEU A 293 -10.08 6.92 -7.04
N ILE A 294 -8.88 7.05 -6.44
CA ILE A 294 -7.91 5.95 -6.37
C ILE A 294 -8.52 4.72 -5.67
N ALA A 295 -9.19 4.90 -4.52
CA ALA A 295 -9.84 3.81 -3.81
C ALA A 295 -10.91 3.10 -4.65
N SER A 296 -11.67 3.84 -5.48
CA SER A 296 -12.69 3.26 -6.37
C SER A 296 -12.12 2.42 -7.51
N LEU A 297 -10.82 2.55 -7.79
CA LEU A 297 -10.11 1.79 -8.81
C LEU A 297 -9.57 0.45 -8.29
N GLU A 298 -9.73 0.17 -6.99
CA GLU A 298 -9.32 -1.08 -6.34
C GLU A 298 -7.85 -1.46 -6.64
N PRO A 299 -6.87 -0.58 -6.37
CA PRO A 299 -5.44 -0.85 -6.60
C PRO A 299 -4.95 -2.07 -5.80
N ARG A 300 -3.86 -2.69 -6.28
CA ARG A 300 -3.17 -3.76 -5.56
C ARG A 300 -2.42 -3.23 -4.34
N GLU A 301 -1.80 -2.06 -4.47
CA GLU A 301 -1.28 -1.30 -3.35
C GLU A 301 -2.44 -0.61 -2.61
N PRO A 302 -2.39 -0.46 -1.27
CA PRO A 302 -3.37 0.31 -0.54
C PRO A 302 -3.51 1.70 -1.14
N ALA A 303 -4.75 2.12 -1.38
CA ALA A 303 -5.04 3.36 -2.09
C ALA A 303 -4.31 4.59 -1.50
N ALA A 304 -4.13 4.62 -0.19
CA ALA A 304 -3.39 5.67 0.50
C ALA A 304 -1.88 5.68 0.17
N GLU A 305 -1.23 4.52 0.11
CA GLU A 305 0.18 4.43 -0.27
C GLU A 305 0.36 4.80 -1.73
N LEU A 306 -0.52 4.33 -2.61
CA LEU A 306 -0.49 4.72 -4.02
C LEU A 306 -0.71 6.23 -4.18
N CYS A 307 -1.60 6.84 -3.40
CA CYS A 307 -1.74 8.31 -3.36
C CYS A 307 -0.43 8.99 -2.92
N GLY A 308 0.25 8.46 -1.89
CA GLY A 308 1.54 8.97 -1.42
C GLY A 308 2.62 8.88 -2.50
N ILE A 309 2.74 7.73 -3.17
CA ILE A 309 3.68 7.49 -4.27
C ILE A 309 3.40 8.42 -5.45
N LEU A 310 2.14 8.60 -5.84
CA LEU A 310 1.74 9.50 -6.92
C LEU A 310 1.98 10.98 -6.56
N ALA A 311 1.72 11.39 -5.32
CA ALA A 311 1.91 12.77 -4.88
C ALA A 311 3.39 13.12 -4.65
N HIS A 312 4.21 12.16 -4.24
CA HIS A 312 5.62 12.36 -3.90
C HIS A 312 6.48 11.13 -4.26
N PRO A 313 6.78 10.91 -5.56
CA PRO A 313 7.52 9.73 -6.00
C PRO A 313 8.92 9.62 -5.38
N ALA A 314 9.61 10.74 -5.16
CA ALA A 314 10.91 10.78 -4.48
C ALA A 314 10.92 10.23 -3.05
N GLY A 315 9.77 10.06 -2.40
CA GLY A 315 9.67 9.50 -1.05
C GLY A 315 9.58 7.98 -0.99
N GLU A 316 9.46 7.28 -2.14
CA GLU A 316 9.31 5.83 -2.18
C GLU A 316 10.61 5.15 -2.66
N PRO A 317 11.27 4.35 -1.80
CA PRO A 317 12.49 3.63 -2.16
C PRO A 317 12.36 2.75 -3.40
N LEU A 318 11.21 2.11 -3.62
CA LEU A 318 10.95 1.33 -4.85
C LEU A 318 11.05 2.17 -6.13
N ILE A 319 10.87 3.48 -6.03
CA ILE A 319 10.97 4.42 -7.13
C ILE A 319 12.38 4.99 -7.23
N THR A 320 13.03 5.29 -6.11
CA THR A 320 14.31 6.02 -6.09
C THR A 320 15.56 5.15 -6.11
N GLU A 321 15.48 3.89 -5.66
CA GLU A 321 16.63 3.00 -5.49
C GLU A 321 16.58 1.82 -6.46
N ASP A 322 17.74 1.43 -7.00
CA ASP A 322 17.85 0.24 -7.84
C ASP A 322 17.63 -1.03 -7.00
N LEU A 323 16.72 -1.89 -7.46
CA LEU A 323 16.31 -3.09 -6.74
C LEU A 323 17.02 -4.33 -7.29
N ASP A 324 18.10 -4.74 -6.63
CA ASP A 324 18.72 -6.04 -6.86
C ASP A 324 17.80 -7.15 -6.35
N THR A 325 17.35 -8.01 -7.27
CA THR A 325 16.49 -9.15 -6.97
C THR A 325 17.17 -10.45 -7.37
N ARG A 326 17.23 -11.39 -6.43
CA ARG A 326 17.84 -12.72 -6.61
C ARG A 326 16.88 -13.80 -6.14
N LEU A 327 16.92 -14.97 -6.78
CA LEU A 327 16.18 -16.13 -6.30
C LEU A 327 16.84 -16.64 -5.03
N HIS A 328 16.03 -16.81 -3.98
CA HIS A 328 16.47 -17.33 -2.69
C HIS A 328 15.61 -18.53 -2.31
N ASP A 329 16.28 -19.60 -1.86
CA ASP A 329 15.63 -20.84 -1.45
C ASP A 329 15.35 -20.83 0.05
N TYR A 330 14.09 -20.58 0.40
CA TYR A 330 13.66 -20.72 1.78
C TYR A 330 12.87 -22.01 1.93
N ARG A 331 13.57 -23.06 2.38
CA ARG A 331 12.97 -24.35 2.79
C ARG A 331 12.10 -24.99 1.70
N GLY A 332 12.55 -24.97 0.44
CA GLY A 332 11.81 -25.54 -0.69
C GLY A 332 10.77 -24.60 -1.30
N SER A 333 10.66 -23.36 -0.80
CA SER A 333 9.97 -22.26 -1.47
C SER A 333 11.01 -21.32 -2.06
N ILE A 334 11.10 -21.27 -3.38
CA ILE A 334 12.05 -20.39 -4.09
C ILE A 334 11.27 -19.21 -4.67
N ALA A 335 11.73 -18.00 -4.35
CA ALA A 335 11.13 -16.75 -4.85
C ALA A 335 12.19 -15.64 -4.96
N PRO A 336 11.94 -14.59 -5.74
CA PRO A 336 12.77 -13.39 -5.74
C PRO A 336 12.75 -12.73 -4.37
N THR A 337 13.93 -12.29 -3.93
CA THR A 337 14.13 -11.51 -2.71
C THR A 337 15.01 -10.30 -2.99
N ALA A 338 14.79 -9.25 -2.23
CA ALA A 338 15.72 -8.14 -2.07
C ALA A 338 16.61 -8.40 -0.84
N GLY A 339 17.90 -8.06 -0.94
CA GLY A 339 18.85 -8.33 0.15
C GLY A 339 18.94 -9.82 0.50
N THR A 340 19.02 -10.14 1.80
CA THR A 340 19.25 -11.52 2.28
C THR A 340 17.97 -12.36 2.39
N ALA A 341 16.78 -11.76 2.52
CA ALA A 341 15.54 -12.52 2.72
C ALA A 341 14.22 -11.77 2.41
N ASP A 342 14.25 -10.53 1.91
CA ASP A 342 13.03 -9.73 1.76
C ASP A 342 12.22 -10.13 0.51
N ARG A 343 11.15 -10.90 0.73
CA ARG A 343 10.19 -11.33 -0.31
C ARG A 343 9.10 -10.31 -0.61
N GLN A 344 8.92 -9.31 0.24
CA GLN A 344 7.80 -8.39 0.15
C GLN A 344 8.09 -7.27 -0.85
N THR A 345 9.32 -6.75 -0.85
CA THR A 345 9.73 -5.66 -1.76
C THR A 345 9.56 -6.02 -3.25
N PRO A 346 9.97 -7.21 -3.74
CA PRO A 346 9.72 -7.59 -5.14
C PRO A 346 8.23 -7.69 -5.48
N ARG A 347 7.40 -8.19 -4.56
CA ARG A 347 5.94 -8.27 -4.75
C ARG A 347 5.27 -6.90 -4.78
N ARG A 348 5.76 -5.95 -3.96
CA ARG A 348 5.31 -4.56 -4.01
C ARG A 348 5.67 -3.91 -5.34
N MET A 349 6.88 -4.14 -5.86
CA MET A 349 7.28 -3.67 -7.20
C MET A 349 6.31 -4.19 -8.28
N GLU A 350 6.00 -5.49 -8.29
CA GLU A 350 5.04 -6.05 -9.26
C GLU A 350 3.63 -5.46 -9.13
N SER A 351 3.17 -5.22 -7.90
CA SER A 351 1.88 -4.60 -7.61
C SER A 351 1.84 -3.15 -8.09
N LEU A 352 2.90 -2.40 -7.84
CA LEU A 352 3.05 -1.02 -8.28
C LEU A 352 3.11 -0.90 -9.81
N LEU A 353 3.82 -1.80 -10.50
CA LEU A 353 3.86 -1.82 -11.97
C LEU A 353 2.45 -2.05 -12.56
N HIS A 354 1.65 -2.94 -11.95
CA HIS A 354 0.26 -3.13 -12.35
C HIS A 354 -0.58 -1.87 -12.13
N ASP A 355 -0.53 -1.29 -10.93
CA ASP A 355 -1.32 -0.12 -10.59
C ASP A 355 -0.95 1.07 -11.48
N VAL A 356 0.35 1.31 -11.72
CA VAL A 356 0.79 2.37 -12.62
C VAL A 356 0.35 2.12 -14.06
N ALA A 357 0.54 0.91 -14.59
CA ALA A 357 0.15 0.59 -15.96
C ALA A 357 -1.36 0.71 -16.21
N THR A 358 -2.18 0.43 -15.20
CA THR A 358 -3.65 0.40 -15.32
C THR A 358 -4.34 1.69 -14.90
N LEU A 359 -3.82 2.40 -13.89
CA LEU A 359 -4.51 3.53 -13.26
C LEU A 359 -4.03 4.89 -13.77
N VAL A 360 -2.80 5.01 -14.26
CA VAL A 360 -2.28 6.28 -14.82
C VAL A 360 -3.20 6.89 -15.88
N PRO A 361 -3.81 6.14 -16.82
CA PRO A 361 -4.78 6.71 -17.75
C PRO A 361 -5.93 7.45 -17.06
N THR A 362 -6.47 6.87 -15.99
CA THR A 362 -7.56 7.47 -15.20
C THR A 362 -7.07 8.65 -14.37
N VAL A 363 -5.91 8.54 -13.70
CA VAL A 363 -5.31 9.66 -12.93
C VAL A 363 -5.01 10.85 -13.85
N TYR A 364 -4.53 10.58 -15.06
CA TYR A 364 -4.30 11.59 -16.08
C TYR A 364 -5.61 12.23 -16.56
N ALA A 365 -6.67 11.45 -16.78
CA ALA A 365 -7.91 11.92 -17.38
C ALA A 365 -8.88 12.61 -16.38
N GLU A 366 -9.05 12.01 -15.21
CA GLU A 366 -10.13 12.28 -14.27
C GLU A 366 -9.73 13.19 -13.10
N LEU A 367 -8.45 13.56 -13.00
CA LEU A 367 -7.99 14.57 -12.06
C LEU A 367 -7.68 15.89 -12.78
N PRO A 368 -8.04 17.04 -12.18
CA PRO A 368 -7.79 18.33 -12.79
C PRO A 368 -6.30 18.67 -12.78
N ALA A 369 -5.86 19.54 -13.70
CA ALA A 369 -4.53 20.14 -13.60
C ALA A 369 -4.36 20.86 -12.25
N GLY A 370 -3.19 20.70 -11.64
CA GLY A 370 -2.90 21.20 -10.29
C GLY A 370 -3.19 20.19 -9.16
N ASP A 371 -3.85 19.05 -9.44
CA ASP A 371 -3.95 17.96 -8.47
C ASP A 371 -2.57 17.31 -8.23
N PRO A 372 -2.16 17.05 -6.97
CA PRO A 372 -0.83 16.52 -6.66
C PRO A 372 -0.58 15.13 -7.26
N LEU A 373 -1.60 14.26 -7.36
CA LEU A 373 -1.43 12.92 -7.92
C LEU A 373 -1.17 12.98 -9.42
N ARG A 374 -1.84 13.90 -10.12
CA ARG A 374 -1.61 14.17 -11.54
C ARG A 374 -0.25 14.81 -11.77
N ALA A 375 0.15 15.74 -10.91
CA ALA A 375 1.41 16.46 -11.03
C ALA A 375 2.64 15.56 -10.87
N GLY A 376 2.58 14.51 -10.05
CA GLY A 376 3.69 13.58 -9.85
C GLY A 376 3.84 12.48 -10.93
N LEU A 377 2.90 12.37 -11.88
CA LEU A 377 2.97 11.37 -12.96
C LEU A 377 4.30 11.40 -13.75
N PRO A 378 4.85 12.55 -14.19
CA PRO A 378 6.13 12.61 -14.88
C PRO A 378 7.29 11.95 -14.13
N GLU A 379 7.47 12.34 -12.86
CA GLU A 379 8.56 11.85 -12.02
C GLU A 379 8.42 10.36 -11.73
N LEU A 380 7.20 9.90 -11.40
CA LEU A 380 6.92 8.49 -11.17
C LEU A 380 7.25 7.63 -12.39
N ILE A 381 6.77 8.03 -13.57
CA ILE A 381 6.92 7.24 -14.80
C ILE A 381 8.39 7.15 -15.21
N GLU A 382 9.13 8.26 -15.12
CA GLU A 382 10.55 8.28 -15.49
C GLU A 382 11.43 7.52 -14.50
N SER A 383 11.19 7.68 -13.21
CA SER A 383 11.89 6.92 -12.18
C SER A 383 11.62 5.42 -12.32
N LEU A 384 10.37 5.01 -12.55
CA LEU A 384 10.05 3.61 -12.84
C LEU A 384 10.74 3.10 -14.11
N ARG A 385 10.82 3.91 -15.17
CA ARG A 385 11.58 3.53 -16.38
C ARG A 385 13.07 3.32 -16.08
N ALA A 386 13.66 4.14 -15.21
CA ALA A 386 15.03 3.94 -14.76
C ALA A 386 15.18 2.62 -13.99
N ARG A 387 14.26 2.32 -13.05
CA ARG A 387 14.24 1.04 -12.32
C ARG A 387 14.06 -0.17 -13.24
N LEU A 388 13.20 -0.06 -14.26
CA LEU A 388 13.00 -1.11 -15.26
C LEU A 388 14.20 -1.30 -16.20
N ALA A 389 15.06 -0.29 -16.35
CA ALA A 389 16.30 -0.38 -17.11
C ALA A 389 17.46 -0.98 -16.29
N TYR A 390 17.28 -1.18 -14.98
CA TYR A 390 18.30 -1.74 -14.11
C TYR A 390 18.47 -3.26 -14.34
N PRO A 391 19.67 -3.75 -14.72
CA PRO A 391 19.88 -5.17 -15.04
C PRO A 391 19.74 -6.13 -13.85
N GLY A 392 19.85 -5.61 -12.62
CA GLY A 392 19.72 -6.41 -11.40
C GLY A 392 18.29 -6.75 -11.01
N LEU A 393 17.29 -6.13 -11.66
CA LEU A 393 15.87 -6.38 -11.41
C LEU A 393 15.40 -7.68 -12.08
N LEU A 394 14.82 -8.58 -11.28
CA LEU A 394 14.25 -9.86 -11.70
C LEU A 394 12.80 -9.93 -11.21
N LEU A 395 11.84 -10.05 -12.14
CA LEU A 395 10.39 -10.09 -11.86
C LEU A 395 9.79 -11.45 -12.20
N HIS A 396 8.71 -11.85 -11.53
CA HIS A 396 7.96 -13.06 -11.86
C HIS A 396 7.19 -12.88 -13.18
N ALA A 397 7.45 -13.73 -14.18
CA ALA A 397 6.77 -13.68 -15.47
C ALA A 397 5.55 -14.60 -15.51
N ALA A 398 5.70 -15.87 -15.14
CA ALA A 398 4.65 -16.88 -15.31
C ALA A 398 4.88 -18.12 -14.46
N ARG A 399 3.83 -18.92 -14.30
CA ARG A 399 3.94 -20.35 -14.01
C ARG A 399 3.71 -21.14 -15.29
N ALA A 400 4.63 -22.07 -15.57
CA ALA A 400 4.47 -23.03 -16.64
C ALA A 400 3.46 -24.13 -16.26
N PHE A 401 2.94 -24.89 -17.24
CA PHE A 401 2.10 -26.03 -16.92
C PHE A 401 2.82 -27.07 -16.04
N PRO A 402 2.11 -27.81 -15.17
CA PRO A 402 2.72 -28.80 -14.27
C PRO A 402 3.46 -29.96 -14.97
N ASP A 403 3.18 -30.21 -16.25
CA ASP A 403 3.82 -31.26 -17.07
C ASP A 403 5.07 -30.78 -17.81
N VAL A 404 5.37 -29.48 -17.77
CA VAL A 404 6.64 -28.95 -18.29
C VAL A 404 7.80 -29.49 -17.47
N THR A 405 8.70 -30.20 -18.15
CA THR A 405 9.85 -30.85 -17.52
C THR A 405 11.10 -29.95 -17.49
N GLU A 406 12.09 -30.33 -16.68
CA GLU A 406 13.42 -29.71 -16.69
C GLU A 406 14.04 -29.73 -18.11
N ASP A 407 13.91 -30.84 -18.83
CA ASP A 407 14.44 -30.97 -20.19
C ASP A 407 13.75 -30.02 -21.18
N ASP A 408 12.45 -29.75 -21.00
CA ASP A 408 11.73 -28.77 -21.81
C ASP A 408 12.24 -27.36 -21.55
N GLN A 409 12.48 -27.00 -20.28
CA GLN A 409 13.08 -25.71 -19.92
C GLN A 409 14.50 -25.57 -20.47
N ARG A 410 15.32 -26.62 -20.34
CA ARG A 410 16.70 -26.66 -20.88
C ARG A 410 16.71 -26.54 -22.40
N ARG A 411 15.78 -27.20 -23.11
CA ARG A 411 15.64 -27.08 -24.57
C ARG A 411 15.21 -25.67 -25.00
N ARG A 412 14.30 -25.06 -24.25
CA ARG A 412 13.75 -23.73 -24.57
C ARG A 412 14.74 -22.61 -24.22
N PHE A 413 15.18 -22.54 -22.97
CA PHE A 413 16.00 -21.45 -22.44
C PHE A 413 17.51 -21.74 -22.46
N GLY A 414 17.91 -22.92 -22.93
CA GLY A 414 19.30 -23.31 -23.00
C GLY A 414 19.83 -23.94 -21.70
N PRO A 415 21.06 -24.47 -21.72
CA PRO A 415 21.60 -25.27 -20.63
C PRO A 415 22.35 -24.46 -19.56
N ALA A 416 22.54 -23.16 -19.74
CA ALA A 416 23.30 -22.33 -18.82
C ALA A 416 22.57 -22.25 -17.47
N PRO A 417 23.23 -22.58 -16.35
CA PRO A 417 22.59 -22.51 -15.04
C PRO A 417 22.44 -21.07 -14.56
N TYR A 418 21.40 -20.79 -13.79
CA TYR A 418 21.29 -19.54 -13.03
C TYR A 418 22.40 -19.47 -11.98
N ILE A 419 23.14 -18.36 -11.96
CA ILE A 419 24.18 -18.08 -10.97
C ILE A 419 23.66 -17.06 -9.96
N GLY A 420 23.24 -17.55 -8.80
CA GLY A 420 22.79 -16.76 -7.66
C GLY A 420 23.82 -16.68 -6.53
N PRO A 421 23.53 -15.93 -5.45
CA PRO A 421 24.41 -15.84 -4.28
C PRO A 421 24.55 -17.18 -3.54
N GLU A 422 23.58 -18.09 -3.72
CA GLU A 422 23.56 -19.43 -3.13
C GLU A 422 23.06 -20.47 -4.15
N PRO A 423 23.37 -21.76 -3.96
CA PRO A 423 22.78 -22.85 -4.73
C PRO A 423 21.28 -23.01 -4.41
N LEU A 424 20.45 -23.21 -5.44
CA LEU A 424 19.02 -23.50 -5.30
C LEU A 424 18.78 -25.01 -5.14
N SER A 425 17.70 -25.43 -4.45
CA SER A 425 17.37 -26.85 -4.29
C SER A 425 16.86 -27.53 -5.56
N VAL A 426 16.52 -26.76 -6.59
CA VAL A 426 16.08 -27.27 -7.90
C VAL A 426 16.85 -26.58 -9.03
N PRO A 427 17.00 -27.24 -10.20
CA PRO A 427 17.64 -26.63 -11.36
C PRO A 427 16.96 -25.34 -11.81
N ALA A 428 17.77 -24.39 -12.26
CA ALA A 428 17.32 -23.16 -12.89
C ALA A 428 18.18 -22.85 -14.10
N PHE A 429 17.55 -22.48 -15.22
CA PHE A 429 18.21 -22.15 -16.49
C PHE A 429 18.12 -20.66 -16.76
N ASP A 430 19.21 -20.05 -17.20
CA ASP A 430 19.31 -18.61 -17.42
C ASP A 430 19.78 -18.32 -18.84
N ASP A 431 18.91 -17.73 -19.66
CA ASP A 431 19.23 -17.34 -21.03
C ASP A 431 19.63 -15.86 -21.15
N GLY A 432 19.83 -15.18 -20.01
CA GLY A 432 20.08 -13.75 -19.91
C GLY A 432 18.79 -12.97 -19.70
N LEU A 433 17.78 -13.13 -20.56
CA LEU A 433 16.48 -12.48 -20.37
C LEU A 433 15.67 -13.21 -19.29
N THR A 434 15.59 -14.53 -19.38
CA THR A 434 14.67 -15.39 -18.63
C THR A 434 15.45 -16.31 -17.70
N VAL A 435 14.97 -16.41 -16.45
CA VAL A 435 15.37 -17.44 -15.50
C VAL A 435 14.22 -18.44 -15.34
N ALA A 436 14.39 -19.64 -15.88
CA ALA A 436 13.43 -20.73 -15.83
C ALA A 436 13.77 -21.68 -14.67
N LEU A 437 12.99 -21.61 -13.59
CA LEU A 437 13.12 -22.41 -12.39
C LEU A 437 12.28 -23.69 -12.52
N ALA A 438 12.89 -24.85 -12.28
CA ALA A 438 12.19 -26.13 -12.25
C ALA A 438 11.17 -26.20 -11.10
N ALA A 439 10.25 -27.15 -11.18
CA ALA A 439 9.18 -27.30 -10.20
C ALA A 439 9.75 -27.73 -8.82
N ALA A 440 9.65 -26.85 -7.82
CA ALA A 440 10.01 -27.17 -6.44
C ALA A 440 8.87 -27.92 -5.72
N ILE A 441 9.20 -28.95 -4.93
CA ILE A 441 8.21 -29.71 -4.14
C ILE A 441 7.77 -28.82 -2.96
N PRO A 442 6.48 -28.41 -2.87
CA PRO A 442 6.04 -27.60 -1.74
C PRO A 442 6.10 -28.40 -0.44
N SER A 443 6.59 -27.78 0.64
CA SER A 443 6.69 -28.43 1.95
C SER A 443 5.34 -28.73 2.60
N TYR A 444 4.23 -28.14 2.13
CA TYR A 444 2.87 -28.41 2.60
C TYR A 444 1.79 -28.09 1.54
N GLY A 445 0.89 -29.06 1.28
CA GLY A 445 -0.41 -28.89 0.61
C GLY A 445 -0.42 -28.79 -0.94
N PRO A 446 -1.58 -29.06 -1.59
CA PRO A 446 -1.76 -28.86 -3.04
C PRO A 446 -1.74 -27.36 -3.39
N PRO A 447 -1.19 -26.96 -4.55
CA PRO A 447 -1.28 -27.66 -5.85
C PRO A 447 -0.02 -28.44 -6.28
N LYS A 448 -0.14 -29.20 -7.39
CA LYS A 448 1.00 -29.87 -8.05
C LYS A 448 2.14 -28.85 -8.28
N PRO A 449 3.40 -29.25 -8.04
CA PRO A 449 4.55 -28.36 -8.24
C PRO A 449 4.59 -27.91 -9.71
N CYS A 450 4.77 -26.61 -9.95
CA CYS A 450 4.83 -26.01 -11.29
C CYS A 450 6.18 -25.30 -11.48
N PRO A 451 6.79 -25.33 -12.67
CA PRO A 451 7.95 -24.52 -12.95
C PRO A 451 7.59 -23.02 -12.99
N HIS A 452 8.53 -22.16 -12.57
CA HIS A 452 8.35 -20.71 -12.56
C HIS A 452 9.29 -20.04 -13.56
N LEU A 453 8.80 -19.02 -14.26
CA LEU A 453 9.62 -18.16 -15.10
C LEU A 453 9.76 -16.79 -14.44
N TYR A 454 10.98 -16.29 -14.44
CA TYR A 454 11.32 -14.92 -14.07
C TYR A 454 12.04 -14.24 -15.23
N PHE A 455 12.02 -12.91 -15.29
CA PHE A 455 12.68 -12.19 -16.37
C PHE A 455 13.31 -10.88 -15.91
N ARG A 456 14.33 -10.43 -16.67
CA ARG A 456 15.02 -9.15 -16.47
C ARG A 456 14.41 -8.08 -17.38
N PRO A 457 13.67 -7.09 -16.85
CA PRO A 457 12.99 -6.08 -17.68
C PRO A 457 13.93 -5.27 -18.57
N ALA A 458 15.18 -5.08 -18.14
CA ALA A 458 16.22 -4.38 -18.89
C ALA A 458 16.59 -5.06 -20.22
N LEU A 459 16.38 -6.37 -20.32
CA LEU A 459 16.68 -7.18 -21.51
C LEU A 459 15.42 -7.51 -22.33
N LEU A 460 14.24 -7.13 -21.84
CA LEU A 460 12.98 -7.35 -22.54
C LEU A 460 12.97 -6.53 -23.84
N ASP A 461 12.61 -7.19 -24.94
CA ASP A 461 12.55 -6.64 -26.30
C ASP A 461 13.92 -6.22 -26.89
N VAL A 462 15.04 -6.61 -26.26
CA VAL A 462 16.41 -6.40 -26.79
C VAL A 462 16.75 -7.46 -27.85
N ASP A 463 16.47 -8.73 -27.55
CA ASP A 463 16.57 -9.86 -28.48
C ASP A 463 15.17 -10.43 -28.75
N ALA A 464 14.77 -10.41 -30.02
CA ALA A 464 13.42 -10.81 -30.44
C ALA A 464 13.16 -12.32 -30.24
N GLU A 465 14.18 -13.17 -30.39
CA GLU A 465 14.04 -14.62 -30.23
C GLU A 465 13.97 -14.99 -28.76
N GLN A 466 14.81 -14.41 -27.89
CA GLN A 466 14.68 -14.56 -26.43
C GLN A 466 13.32 -14.09 -25.93
N THR A 467 12.89 -12.92 -26.38
CA THR A 467 11.58 -12.36 -26.02
C THR A 467 10.46 -13.30 -26.47
N LYS A 468 10.53 -13.79 -27.71
CA LYS A 468 9.56 -14.76 -28.23
C LYS A 468 9.55 -16.04 -27.40
N ARG A 469 10.69 -16.57 -26.98
CA ARG A 469 10.75 -17.73 -26.08
C ARG A 469 10.10 -17.46 -24.71
N LEU A 470 10.20 -16.25 -24.18
CA LEU A 470 9.48 -15.88 -22.96
C LEU A 470 7.97 -15.73 -23.20
N THR A 471 7.54 -15.13 -24.31
CA THR A 471 6.15 -14.71 -24.51
C THR A 471 5.28 -15.65 -25.36
N ASP A 472 5.85 -16.63 -26.08
CA ASP A 472 5.06 -17.56 -26.90
C ASP A 472 4.25 -18.48 -25.99
N ASP A 473 2.94 -18.28 -26.00
CA ASP A 473 1.98 -18.80 -25.03
C ASP A 473 1.35 -20.14 -25.43
N ARG A 474 1.61 -20.58 -26.67
CA ARG A 474 1.08 -21.85 -27.19
C ARG A 474 1.63 -23.02 -26.38
N ASP A 475 0.71 -23.72 -25.72
CA ASP A 475 0.90 -25.00 -25.03
C ASP A 475 1.88 -25.02 -23.84
N TYR A 476 2.34 -23.85 -23.35
CA TYR A 476 3.33 -23.77 -22.26
C TYR A 476 2.79 -23.15 -20.95
N TYR A 477 1.67 -22.42 -20.99
CA TYR A 477 1.09 -21.71 -19.84
C TYR A 477 -0.36 -22.10 -19.53
N GLY A 478 -0.67 -22.28 -18.24
CA GLY A 478 -2.03 -22.54 -17.77
C GLY A 478 -3.00 -21.37 -18.02
N GLU A 479 -4.21 -21.67 -18.50
CA GLU A 479 -5.29 -20.68 -18.70
C GLU A 479 -5.63 -19.87 -17.44
N TRP A 480 -5.32 -20.42 -16.25
CA TRP A 480 -5.53 -19.83 -14.93
C TRP A 480 -4.50 -18.77 -14.55
N ASP A 481 -3.39 -18.64 -15.29
CA ASP A 481 -2.27 -17.73 -14.99
C ASP A 481 -2.09 -16.61 -16.02
N ARG A 482 -3.11 -16.33 -16.84
CA ARG A 482 -3.12 -15.18 -17.77
C ARG A 482 -2.84 -13.83 -17.09
N HIS A 483 -2.95 -13.75 -15.76
CA HIS A 483 -2.60 -12.55 -14.97
C HIS A 483 -1.10 -12.42 -14.69
N ALA A 484 -0.30 -13.50 -14.83
CA ALA A 484 1.16 -13.44 -14.67
C ALA A 484 1.83 -12.84 -15.93
N MET A 485 1.31 -13.11 -17.13
CA MET A 485 1.72 -12.42 -18.36
C MET A 485 1.36 -10.92 -18.38
N ASP A 486 0.58 -10.43 -17.42
CA ASP A 486 0.26 -9.01 -17.32
C ASP A 486 1.48 -8.17 -16.96
N VAL A 487 2.46 -8.67 -16.18
CA VAL A 487 3.62 -7.84 -15.80
C VAL A 487 4.47 -7.46 -17.01
N ILE A 488 4.64 -8.36 -17.99
CA ILE A 488 5.35 -8.05 -19.24
C ILE A 488 4.59 -6.95 -20.00
N ALA A 489 3.25 -7.05 -20.06
CA ALA A 489 2.41 -6.03 -20.66
C ALA A 489 2.50 -4.69 -19.90
N HIS A 490 2.53 -4.69 -18.57
CA HIS A 490 2.70 -3.50 -17.74
C HIS A 490 4.05 -2.82 -17.99
N VAL A 491 5.15 -3.59 -18.03
CA VAL A 491 6.49 -3.08 -18.33
C VAL A 491 6.52 -2.42 -19.71
N ARG A 492 5.99 -3.11 -20.74
CA ARG A 492 5.88 -2.54 -22.09
C ARG A 492 5.01 -1.28 -22.11
N ARG A 493 3.90 -1.28 -21.36
CA ARG A 493 2.98 -0.14 -21.28
C ARG A 493 3.65 1.09 -20.67
N ILE A 494 4.39 0.92 -19.58
CA ILE A 494 5.13 1.99 -18.88
C ILE A 494 6.26 2.52 -19.76
N ARG A 495 7.00 1.64 -20.46
CA ARG A 495 8.06 2.03 -21.42
C ARG A 495 7.52 2.64 -22.71
N GLY A 496 6.26 2.35 -23.07
CA GLY A 496 5.68 2.71 -24.36
C GLY A 496 5.29 4.18 -24.54
N ASP A 497 5.03 4.55 -25.79
CA ASP A 497 4.83 5.93 -26.23
C ASP A 497 3.69 6.66 -25.55
N TYR A 498 2.58 6.00 -25.21
CA TYR A 498 1.47 6.69 -24.54
C TYR A 498 1.92 7.27 -23.19
N PHE A 499 2.75 6.55 -22.42
CA PHE A 499 3.25 7.10 -21.15
C PHE A 499 4.15 8.31 -21.42
N THR A 500 4.94 8.28 -22.51
CA THR A 500 5.71 9.44 -22.95
C THR A 500 4.81 10.63 -23.28
N ARG A 501 3.72 10.43 -24.04
CA ARG A 501 2.74 11.47 -24.35
C ARG A 501 2.06 12.03 -23.09
N VAL A 502 1.71 11.17 -22.13
CA VAL A 502 1.16 11.61 -20.84
C VAL A 502 2.16 12.49 -20.08
N VAL A 503 3.42 12.08 -19.99
CA VAL A 503 4.49 12.85 -19.35
C VAL A 503 4.67 14.21 -20.01
N GLU A 504 4.81 14.24 -21.34
CA GLU A 504 4.95 15.47 -22.13
C GLU A 504 3.74 16.39 -21.93
N ARG A 505 2.53 15.82 -21.97
CA ARG A 505 1.29 16.56 -21.82
C ARG A 505 1.14 17.18 -20.43
N VAL A 506 1.44 16.44 -19.36
CA VAL A 506 1.41 16.98 -17.99
C VAL A 506 2.46 18.10 -17.83
N ARG A 507 3.69 17.89 -18.33
CA ARG A 507 4.76 18.89 -18.27
C ARG A 507 4.50 20.14 -19.09
N SER A 508 3.79 20.03 -20.20
CA SER A 508 3.50 21.16 -21.07
C SER A 508 2.77 22.29 -20.35
N GLY A 509 2.01 21.98 -19.28
CA GLY A 509 1.25 22.95 -18.52
C GLY A 509 0.14 23.64 -19.32
N VAL A 510 -0.16 23.15 -20.53
CA VAL A 510 -1.14 23.77 -21.45
C VAL A 510 -2.56 23.73 -20.88
N LEU A 511 -2.87 22.71 -20.06
CA LEU A 511 -4.17 22.58 -19.41
C LEU A 511 -4.24 23.53 -18.19
N PRO A 512 -5.18 24.48 -18.14
CA PRO A 512 -5.32 25.42 -17.01
C PRO A 512 -5.58 24.70 -15.68
N VAL A 513 -5.06 25.23 -14.58
CA VAL A 513 -5.31 24.71 -13.21
C VAL A 513 -6.81 24.61 -12.95
N GLY A 514 -7.25 23.47 -12.42
CA GLY A 514 -8.66 23.14 -12.18
C GLY A 514 -9.40 22.58 -13.40
N ALA A 515 -8.83 22.63 -14.61
CA ALA A 515 -9.42 22.05 -15.82
C ALA A 515 -9.04 20.57 -16.00
N TYR A 516 -9.85 19.86 -16.80
CA TYR A 516 -9.71 18.42 -17.04
C TYR A 516 -9.33 18.13 -18.49
N GLU A 517 -8.52 17.10 -18.73
CA GLU A 517 -8.21 16.64 -20.10
C GLU A 517 -9.47 16.17 -20.83
N SER A 518 -10.44 15.65 -20.07
CA SER A 518 -11.77 15.27 -20.55
C SER A 518 -12.65 16.45 -21.02
N ASN A 519 -12.23 17.70 -20.88
CA ASN A 519 -12.92 18.88 -21.41
C ASN A 519 -12.23 19.41 -22.70
N PRO A 520 -12.72 19.07 -23.90
CA PRO A 520 -12.16 19.54 -25.17
C PRO A 520 -12.01 21.06 -25.27
N ALA A 521 -12.91 21.84 -24.68
CA ALA A 521 -12.81 23.30 -24.72
C ALA A 521 -11.60 23.85 -23.94
N ALA A 522 -11.04 23.06 -23.02
CA ALA A 522 -9.81 23.40 -22.31
C ALA A 522 -8.59 22.65 -22.89
N SER A 523 -8.77 21.40 -23.32
CA SER A 523 -7.66 20.52 -23.72
C SER A 523 -7.34 20.57 -25.22
N ALA A 524 -8.29 20.96 -26.06
CA ALA A 524 -8.16 21.10 -27.52
C ALA A 524 -9.13 22.18 -28.07
N PRO A 525 -9.01 23.46 -27.66
CA PRO A 525 -9.97 24.51 -28.01
C PRO A 525 -10.12 24.74 -29.52
N GLU A 526 -9.02 24.71 -30.27
CA GLU A 526 -9.03 24.88 -31.74
C GLU A 526 -9.86 23.79 -32.45
N LEU A 527 -9.82 22.56 -31.93
CA LEU A 527 -10.64 21.47 -32.45
C LEU A 527 -12.13 21.68 -32.15
N VAL A 528 -12.47 22.27 -30.99
CA VAL A 528 -13.86 22.62 -30.68
C VAL A 528 -14.40 23.65 -31.67
N ASP A 529 -13.59 24.66 -32.00
CA ASP A 529 -13.96 25.68 -32.99
C ASP A 529 -14.16 25.06 -34.38
N GLU A 530 -13.25 24.18 -34.82
CA GLU A 530 -13.37 23.45 -36.08
C GLU A 530 -14.67 22.61 -36.16
N VAL A 531 -14.98 21.87 -35.10
CA VAL A 531 -16.17 21.01 -35.03
C VAL A 531 -17.45 21.86 -34.99
N ALA A 532 -17.44 22.95 -34.24
CA ALA A 532 -18.57 23.87 -34.13
C ALA A 532 -18.92 24.50 -35.49
N GLU A 533 -17.91 24.96 -36.22
CA GLU A 533 -18.07 25.51 -37.57
C GLU A 533 -18.56 24.44 -38.55
N SER A 534 -17.87 23.30 -38.61
CA SER A 534 -18.15 22.22 -39.55
C SER A 534 -19.56 21.62 -39.40
N LEU A 535 -20.06 21.53 -38.17
CA LEU A 535 -21.40 21.00 -37.88
C LEU A 535 -22.46 22.10 -37.73
N THR A 536 -22.06 23.38 -37.80
CA THR A 536 -22.94 24.53 -37.57
C THR A 536 -23.68 24.43 -36.22
N VAL A 537 -22.96 24.06 -35.16
CA VAL A 537 -23.49 23.93 -33.79
C VAL A 537 -22.75 24.88 -32.84
N PRO A 538 -23.33 25.27 -31.69
CA PRO A 538 -22.62 26.07 -30.70
C PRO A 538 -21.38 25.36 -30.14
N PRO A 539 -20.31 26.08 -29.71
CA PRO A 539 -19.11 25.47 -29.14
C PRO A 539 -19.35 24.51 -27.97
N ASP A 540 -20.33 24.80 -27.11
CA ASP A 540 -20.73 23.89 -26.03
C ASP A 540 -21.27 22.55 -26.59
N ALA A 541 -22.04 22.59 -27.68
CA ALA A 541 -22.56 21.39 -28.32
C ALA A 541 -21.41 20.59 -28.97
N ALA A 542 -20.49 21.26 -29.67
CA ALA A 542 -19.29 20.64 -30.22
C ALA A 542 -18.43 19.97 -29.13
N THR A 543 -18.24 20.64 -27.99
CA THR A 543 -17.54 20.10 -26.82
C THR A 543 -18.20 18.81 -26.32
N LEU A 544 -19.52 18.84 -26.12
CA LEU A 544 -20.28 17.67 -25.67
C LEU A 544 -20.21 16.53 -26.70
N TYR A 545 -20.26 16.85 -27.99
CA TYR A 545 -20.20 15.85 -29.05
C TYR A 545 -18.85 15.11 -29.08
N LEU A 546 -17.72 15.84 -28.97
CA LEU A 546 -16.39 15.24 -28.87
C LEU A 546 -16.26 14.32 -27.64
N GLN A 547 -16.81 14.73 -26.49
CA GLN A 547 -16.86 13.91 -25.28
C GLN A 547 -17.69 12.62 -25.51
N LEU A 548 -18.84 12.74 -26.17
CA LEU A 548 -19.70 11.60 -26.49
C LEU A 548 -19.06 10.65 -27.50
N LEU A 549 -18.20 11.12 -28.40
CA LEU A 549 -17.48 10.29 -29.37
C LEU A 549 -16.34 9.51 -28.71
N ALA A 550 -15.53 10.17 -27.87
CA ALA A 550 -14.23 9.64 -27.47
C ALA A 550 -14.14 9.07 -26.06
N LEU A 551 -14.95 9.54 -25.10
CA LEU A 551 -14.79 9.12 -23.70
C LEU A 551 -15.56 7.82 -23.42
N GLU A 552 -14.97 6.94 -22.60
CA GLU A 552 -15.53 5.63 -22.26
C GLU A 552 -16.90 5.76 -21.57
N ALA A 553 -17.00 6.61 -20.55
CA ALA A 553 -18.19 6.78 -19.72
C ALA A 553 -18.54 8.26 -19.40
N PRO A 554 -18.92 9.08 -20.41
CA PRO A 554 -19.28 10.48 -20.21
C PRO A 554 -20.68 10.60 -19.58
N THR A 555 -20.80 10.36 -18.27
CA THR A 555 -22.06 10.55 -17.55
C THR A 555 -22.42 12.04 -17.50
N ASP A 556 -23.71 12.38 -17.38
CA ASP A 556 -24.11 13.79 -17.28
C ASP A 556 -23.47 14.48 -16.06
N ARG A 557 -23.20 13.72 -14.99
CA ARG A 557 -22.49 14.24 -13.81
C ARG A 557 -21.04 14.56 -14.16
N SER A 558 -20.33 13.62 -14.77
CA SER A 558 -18.91 13.79 -15.13
C SER A 558 -18.72 14.93 -16.12
N VAL A 559 -19.55 15.00 -17.18
CA VAL A 559 -19.53 16.09 -18.17
C VAL A 559 -19.70 17.46 -17.49
N ARG A 560 -20.64 17.58 -16.55
CA ARG A 560 -20.81 18.84 -15.80
C ARG A 560 -19.61 19.18 -14.93
N THR A 561 -19.02 18.18 -14.27
CA THR A 561 -17.80 18.37 -13.47
C THR A 561 -16.65 18.85 -14.34
N TRP A 562 -16.32 18.12 -15.41
CA TRP A 562 -15.18 18.44 -16.27
C TRP A 562 -15.29 19.79 -16.96
N ASN A 563 -16.50 20.14 -17.40
CA ASN A 563 -16.73 21.38 -18.16
C ASN A 563 -17.07 22.58 -17.26
N GLY A 564 -17.22 22.38 -15.94
CA GLY A 564 -17.71 23.42 -15.03
C GLY A 564 -19.12 23.91 -15.39
N TRP A 565 -19.97 23.05 -15.94
CA TRP A 565 -21.27 23.43 -16.47
C TRP A 565 -22.41 23.30 -15.44
N SER A 566 -23.30 24.28 -15.47
CA SER A 566 -24.60 24.16 -14.81
C SER A 566 -25.49 23.14 -15.53
N PRO A 567 -26.49 22.53 -14.85
CA PRO A 567 -27.46 21.65 -15.48
C PRO A 567 -28.20 22.29 -16.66
N THR A 568 -28.43 23.60 -16.62
CA THR A 568 -29.11 24.34 -17.70
C THR A 568 -28.21 24.50 -18.93
N ARG A 569 -26.93 24.85 -18.75
CA ARG A 569 -25.97 24.95 -19.86
C ARG A 569 -25.80 23.60 -20.55
N HIS A 570 -25.67 22.53 -19.77
CA HIS A 570 -25.58 21.18 -20.30
C HIS A 570 -26.82 20.77 -21.13
N ARG A 571 -28.03 21.03 -20.63
CA ARG A 571 -29.27 20.75 -21.38
C ARG A 571 -29.34 21.52 -22.70
N LYS A 572 -28.88 22.77 -22.74
CA LYS A 572 -28.85 23.57 -23.97
C LYS A 572 -27.88 22.97 -25.01
N ALA A 573 -26.71 22.52 -24.59
CA ALA A 573 -25.75 21.83 -25.47
C ALA A 573 -26.34 20.53 -26.03
N ALA A 574 -26.97 19.72 -25.18
CA ALA A 574 -27.64 18.48 -25.60
C ALA A 574 -28.80 18.73 -26.57
N ALA A 575 -29.61 19.75 -26.35
CA ALA A 575 -30.69 20.14 -27.25
C ALA A 575 -30.17 20.53 -28.63
N ALA A 576 -29.10 21.33 -28.71
CA ALA A 576 -28.50 21.70 -29.98
C ALA A 576 -27.98 20.49 -30.78
N LEU A 577 -27.44 19.46 -30.11
CA LEU A 577 -27.03 18.22 -30.78
C LEU A 577 -28.23 17.39 -31.27
N LEU A 578 -29.34 17.39 -30.53
CA LEU A 578 -30.58 16.72 -30.94
C LEU A 578 -31.20 17.43 -32.16
N ASP A 579 -31.27 18.75 -32.14
CA ASP A 579 -31.79 19.57 -33.25
C ASP A 579 -30.95 19.38 -34.52
N ALA A 580 -29.63 19.21 -34.37
CA ALA A 580 -28.71 18.89 -35.47
C ALA A 580 -28.74 17.41 -35.89
N GLY A 581 -29.50 16.54 -35.22
CA GLY A 581 -29.59 15.11 -35.53
C GLY A 581 -28.31 14.31 -35.30
N LEU A 582 -27.34 14.85 -34.54
CA LEU A 582 -26.04 14.22 -34.27
C LEU A 582 -26.11 13.18 -33.14
N VAL A 583 -27.13 13.28 -32.29
CA VAL A 583 -27.38 12.39 -31.16
C VAL A 583 -28.86 12.03 -31.09
N VAL A 584 -29.17 10.97 -30.35
CA VAL A 584 -30.55 10.56 -30.05
C VAL A 584 -30.81 10.65 -28.54
N ALA A 585 -32.04 11.03 -28.17
CA ALA A 585 -32.51 10.96 -26.79
C ALA A 585 -33.05 9.55 -26.53
N ASP A 586 -32.52 8.87 -25.52
CA ASP A 586 -32.86 7.47 -25.22
C ASP A 586 -32.64 7.18 -23.73
N LYS A 587 -33.04 6.01 -23.25
CA LYS A 587 -32.76 5.53 -21.90
C LYS A 587 -31.98 4.22 -21.96
N ARG A 588 -30.66 4.32 -21.92
CA ARG A 588 -29.78 3.16 -21.95
C ARG A 588 -29.30 2.74 -20.56
N PRO A 589 -29.42 1.45 -20.19
CA PRO A 589 -29.05 0.96 -18.86
C PRO A 589 -27.60 1.30 -18.49
N ARG A 590 -27.39 1.78 -17.26
CA ARG A 590 -26.07 2.13 -16.67
C ARG A 590 -25.28 3.23 -17.39
N ALA A 591 -25.87 3.97 -18.33
CA ALA A 591 -25.16 5.02 -19.06
C ALA A 591 -24.98 6.33 -18.27
N GLY A 592 -25.91 6.64 -17.35
CA GLY A 592 -25.86 7.86 -16.54
C GLY A 592 -26.00 9.17 -17.35
N ARG A 593 -26.53 9.10 -18.57
CA ARG A 593 -26.74 10.24 -19.48
C ARG A 593 -28.03 10.13 -20.28
N GLY A 594 -28.51 11.27 -20.80
CA GLY A 594 -29.78 11.37 -21.55
C GLY A 594 -29.67 11.40 -23.08
N VAL A 595 -28.47 11.59 -23.63
CA VAL A 595 -28.21 11.63 -25.08
C VAL A 595 -27.11 10.65 -25.47
N PHE A 596 -27.21 10.10 -26.69
CA PHE A 596 -26.39 8.98 -27.17
C PHE A 596 -26.01 9.16 -28.64
N LEU A 597 -24.87 8.58 -29.03
CA LEU A 597 -24.58 8.47 -30.46
C LEU A 597 -25.61 7.53 -31.11
N PRO A 598 -26.03 7.81 -32.37
CA PRO A 598 -26.86 6.89 -33.13
C PRO A 598 -26.21 5.51 -33.28
N GLY A 599 -27.03 4.46 -33.35
CA GLY A 599 -26.58 3.08 -33.52
C GLY A 599 -26.72 2.17 -32.29
N PRO A 600 -26.29 0.90 -32.43
CA PRO A 600 -26.53 -0.16 -31.46
C PRO A 600 -25.76 0.04 -30.14
N TRP A 601 -26.28 -0.59 -29.09
CA TRP A 601 -25.74 -0.50 -27.73
C TRP A 601 -25.03 -1.79 -27.32
N ALA A 602 -23.76 -1.68 -26.96
CA ALA A 602 -22.98 -2.78 -26.41
C ALA A 602 -23.21 -2.88 -24.90
N ILE A 603 -23.57 -4.08 -24.43
CA ILE A 603 -23.86 -4.33 -23.01
C ILE A 603 -22.60 -4.68 -22.23
N ALA A 604 -22.59 -4.38 -20.93
CA ALA A 604 -21.47 -4.68 -20.04
C ALA A 604 -21.96 -5.06 -18.62
N LYS A 605 -21.18 -5.86 -17.91
CA LYS A 605 -21.31 -6.07 -16.45
C LYS A 605 -20.25 -5.23 -15.71
N LYS A 606 -20.47 -4.93 -14.43
CA LYS A 606 -19.41 -4.36 -13.59
C LYS A 606 -18.17 -5.26 -13.61
N PRO A 607 -16.94 -4.70 -13.61
CA PRO A 607 -16.63 -3.26 -13.50
C PRO A 607 -16.80 -2.46 -14.81
N PHE A 608 -16.92 -3.11 -15.97
CA PHE A 608 -16.96 -2.46 -17.29
C PHE A 608 -18.21 -1.60 -17.58
N HIS A 609 -18.04 -0.66 -18.51
CA HIS A 609 -19.06 0.31 -18.94
C HIS A 609 -19.73 -0.10 -20.26
N PRO A 610 -21.07 -0.06 -20.35
CA PRO A 610 -21.77 -0.21 -21.62
C PRO A 610 -21.71 1.10 -22.43
N MET A 611 -21.63 0.97 -23.76
CA MET A 611 -21.47 2.12 -24.67
C MET A 611 -22.00 1.81 -26.07
N GLU A 612 -22.03 2.81 -26.94
CA GLU A 612 -22.37 2.65 -28.35
C GLU A 612 -21.34 1.77 -29.07
N VAL A 613 -21.78 0.86 -29.95
CA VAL A 613 -20.88 -0.09 -30.65
C VAL A 613 -19.79 0.64 -31.43
N TRP A 614 -20.16 1.71 -32.15
CA TRP A 614 -19.22 2.56 -32.88
C TRP A 614 -18.09 3.08 -31.99
N LYS A 615 -18.42 3.49 -30.75
CA LYS A 615 -17.41 3.97 -29.78
C LYS A 615 -16.54 2.83 -29.30
N ALA A 616 -17.12 1.67 -29.00
CA ALA A 616 -16.33 0.52 -28.56
C ALA A 616 -15.34 0.08 -29.66
N GLU A 617 -15.75 0.10 -30.92
CA GLU A 617 -14.88 -0.15 -32.07
C GLU A 617 -13.78 0.90 -32.21
N PHE A 618 -14.14 2.19 -32.09
CA PHE A 618 -13.17 3.30 -32.10
C PHE A 618 -12.10 3.15 -31.00
N LEU A 619 -12.53 2.75 -29.79
CA LEU A 619 -11.65 2.51 -28.64
C LEU A 619 -10.93 1.16 -28.67
N GLY A 620 -11.09 0.36 -29.73
CA GLY A 620 -10.43 -0.96 -29.87
C GLY A 620 -10.90 -2.01 -28.86
N ILE A 621 -12.14 -1.89 -28.36
CA ILE A 621 -12.75 -2.81 -27.40
C ILE A 621 -13.40 -3.98 -28.17
N PRO A 622 -12.92 -5.23 -28.01
CA PRO A 622 -13.48 -6.38 -28.66
C PRO A 622 -14.72 -6.84 -27.90
N PHE A 623 -15.67 -7.33 -28.68
CA PHE A 623 -16.85 -7.96 -28.15
C PHE A 623 -16.60 -9.44 -27.88
N MET A 624 -17.30 -10.01 -26.91
CA MET A 624 -17.43 -11.46 -26.86
C MET A 624 -18.12 -11.97 -28.13
N PRO A 625 -17.69 -13.12 -28.68
CA PRO A 625 -18.35 -13.74 -29.82
C PRO A 625 -19.86 -13.87 -29.57
N ASN A 626 -20.66 -13.43 -30.55
CA ASN A 626 -22.13 -13.60 -30.62
C ASN A 626 -23.01 -12.77 -29.66
N ARG A 627 -22.49 -11.79 -28.88
CA ARG A 627 -23.33 -11.07 -27.89
C ARG A 627 -23.14 -9.55 -27.74
N LEU A 628 -22.35 -8.87 -28.58
CA LEU A 628 -22.03 -7.42 -28.43
C LEU A 628 -21.74 -7.03 -26.97
N ARG A 629 -20.95 -7.86 -26.27
CA ARG A 629 -20.70 -7.73 -24.84
C ARG A 629 -19.28 -7.28 -24.55
N ILE A 630 -19.16 -6.15 -23.86
CA ILE A 630 -17.90 -5.60 -23.36
C ILE A 630 -17.50 -6.34 -22.09
N HIS A 631 -16.23 -6.73 -22.03
CA HIS A 631 -15.65 -7.53 -20.96
C HIS A 631 -14.19 -7.13 -20.64
N ARG A 632 -13.75 -5.97 -21.13
CA ARG A 632 -12.46 -5.35 -20.81
C ARG A 632 -12.57 -3.83 -20.95
N HIS A 633 -11.76 -3.09 -20.18
CA HIS A 633 -11.55 -1.65 -20.40
C HIS A 633 -10.71 -1.43 -21.67
N PRO A 634 -10.81 -0.26 -22.33
CA PRO A 634 -9.96 0.08 -23.45
C PRO A 634 -8.51 0.29 -23.01
N THR A 635 -7.57 -0.25 -23.78
CA THR A 635 -6.15 0.08 -23.62
C THR A 635 -5.84 1.29 -24.50
N LEU A 636 -5.87 2.48 -23.90
CA LEU A 636 -5.67 3.73 -24.64
C LEU A 636 -4.21 3.88 -25.11
N ASP A 637 -4.02 4.20 -26.39
CA ASP A 637 -2.73 4.50 -27.03
C ASP A 637 -2.52 5.99 -27.28
N ARG A 638 -3.57 6.80 -27.06
CA ARG A 638 -3.66 8.25 -27.28
C ARG A 638 -4.14 9.00 -26.04
N THR A 639 -3.64 10.22 -25.85
CA THR A 639 -4.16 11.18 -24.87
C THR A 639 -5.58 11.62 -25.24
N HIS A 640 -6.32 12.24 -24.31
CA HIS A 640 -7.69 12.70 -24.58
C HIS A 640 -7.80 13.69 -25.75
N PRO A 641 -6.94 14.73 -25.86
CA PRO A 641 -6.91 15.61 -27.04
C PRO A 641 -6.74 14.86 -28.35
N GLU A 642 -5.83 13.88 -28.38
CA GLU A 642 -5.58 13.05 -29.56
C GLU A 642 -6.77 12.12 -29.87
N LEU A 643 -7.47 11.62 -28.85
CA LEU A 643 -8.70 10.84 -29.03
C LEU A 643 -9.83 11.70 -29.59
N PHE A 644 -9.99 12.94 -29.13
CA PHE A 644 -10.97 13.87 -29.69
C PHE A 644 -10.67 14.14 -31.18
N ALA A 645 -9.42 14.45 -31.51
CA ALA A 645 -8.99 14.69 -32.88
C ALA A 645 -9.17 13.44 -33.77
N ALA A 646 -8.81 12.25 -33.27
CA ALA A 646 -8.96 11.00 -34.01
C ALA A 646 -10.43 10.63 -34.25
N ALA A 647 -11.28 10.81 -33.24
CA ALA A 647 -12.72 10.58 -33.37
C ALA A 647 -13.34 11.52 -34.39
N TRP A 648 -13.01 12.82 -34.31
CA TRP A 648 -13.48 13.81 -35.28
C TRP A 648 -13.00 13.50 -36.70
N ALA A 649 -11.73 13.13 -36.87
CA ALA A 649 -11.18 12.77 -38.18
C ALA A 649 -11.89 11.56 -38.83
N LEU A 650 -12.50 10.66 -38.05
CA LEU A 650 -13.36 9.59 -38.59
C LEU A 650 -14.71 10.15 -39.05
N VAL A 651 -15.34 11.00 -38.22
CA VAL A 651 -16.61 11.66 -38.54
C VAL A 651 -16.48 12.51 -39.81
N ALA A 652 -15.45 13.35 -39.90
CA ALA A 652 -15.17 14.20 -41.05
C ALA A 652 -14.93 13.41 -42.35
N ARG A 653 -14.42 12.17 -42.25
CA ARG A 653 -14.27 11.24 -43.38
C ARG A 653 -15.55 10.45 -43.71
N GLY A 654 -16.69 10.84 -43.15
CA GLY A 654 -17.98 10.21 -43.38
C GLY A 654 -18.20 8.90 -42.63
N LYS A 655 -17.30 8.52 -41.70
CA LYS A 655 -17.43 7.35 -40.83
C LYS A 655 -18.08 7.71 -39.50
N SER A 656 -19.11 8.55 -39.55
CA SER A 656 -19.88 8.98 -38.38
C SER A 656 -20.66 7.81 -37.75
N PRO A 657 -21.01 7.90 -36.47
CA PRO A 657 -22.01 6.99 -35.88
C PRO A 657 -23.31 7.05 -36.69
N ARG A 658 -23.86 5.90 -37.05
CA ARG A 658 -25.09 5.77 -37.84
C ARG A 658 -25.93 4.62 -37.27
N ASN A 659 -27.25 4.70 -37.48
CA ASN A 659 -28.18 3.64 -37.10
C ASN A 659 -28.00 2.37 -37.93
#